data_AF-A0A239KLP7-F1
#
_entry.id   AF-A0A239KLP7-F1
#
_cell.length_a   1.000
_cell.length_b   1.000
_cell.length_c   1.000
_cell.angle_alpha   90.00
_cell.angle_beta   90.00
_cell.angle_gamma   90.00
#
_symmetry.space_group_name_H-M   'P 1'
#
loop_
_entity.id
_entity.type
_entity.pdbx_description
1 polymer ?
#
loop_
_entity_poly.entity_id
_entity_poly.type
_entity_poly.pdbx_seq_one_letter_code
_entity_poly.pdbx_strand_id
1 'polypeptide(L)'
;MRWVVGAAVAVLLAAGAVVAYGVDGALGLSYSAADVPVERVAEAGPAPLAAPPAIAAIRVPDDPLVTRAAGVVADALEARGRPRPKIGGTGPAQLTARIAALPGARSLESFRLTSAAGGITVTGVTAAGTAAGLYAVADRIRSGAAITGDTVTAPRLGLRLTDAGSVGREAAPDETDYSLNTDVVGSALLPDAPWVDRAAAERIGAQFRAFVDHSLSQGYNGIVIPGFLEYVTFEGVGVYDDGDDHIGRNEALVAAFAPIFRYAADSGMKVYFLTDMLALSPPLERFLARTTGGLDATDPRLWAVYQAGLAELFERMPFAGGLMIRIGEGGAVYRQQGWDYESRLAVTTPEAVRAMLTALLATAGQGGRDIIFRSWTVGVGAVGDLHTNPASYDEVLGTIDDPHLVVSTKYPAGDFYSHLPLNPTLTRGNQRRIVEFQSRREFEGFGSLPNDLTALHQQALRTFLAANPRVEGSWTWTQDGGPLRAGPTSLYLRAGFWQLYDLNTYAAARLAWRPDTPAEEITRDWVRQTFSTDPATERAITGMLARSRAAVTKGLYIGPYADKQVKALGLEPPPMMWIFEWDIVTGDSAALDSIYAVSRDRLDEAIAGGDRAVALAVEMRDLVAATDPATYRDPALRQRLTDTLDFQVDLFETLAAYRTTVLRHAQWLDTGDGTARQQWQAARAVYETRKAGHLARYGGDRDLPAYQFTAADLGTDRADRDPAMAWLARVLLALVLLVVALGAANRNAACRALWLGATRPWGLGRPPDRATAASVVAIAAVALVASRLVYTWFAAPAHLVLVLTAWLVFALIARALTDNRTWAVIGGVILLRTALLLGALAVRGPGHYWFEFWTAPTARAVYITVAFAGFGWLFVAVTLAQPGTRRRRAVGNTLVAGGGTLAVLAAGIAALGLERALTIWNDQLALLPWGLSRILGITVYLGIPTNLPLVALAAGVVTAAAGAAVRWSAATDGGARPDGRSASNTGRQSRLRRRSVARTS
;
A
#
# COMPACT_ATOMS: atom_id res chain seq x y z
N MET A 1 -22.09 -27.25 -43.02
CA MET A 1 -20.90 -27.39 -42.13
C MET A 1 -19.99 -26.17 -42.20
N ARG A 2 -19.47 -25.76 -43.37
CA ARG A 2 -18.58 -24.57 -43.50
C ARG A 2 -19.18 -23.28 -42.92
N TRP A 3 -20.45 -22.98 -43.22
CA TRP A 3 -21.18 -21.85 -42.63
C TRP A 3 -21.32 -21.91 -41.10
N VAL A 4 -21.59 -23.09 -40.54
CA VAL A 4 -21.73 -23.30 -39.09
C VAL A 4 -20.40 -23.07 -38.37
N VAL A 5 -19.29 -23.49 -38.98
CA VAL A 5 -17.94 -23.30 -38.43
C VAL A 5 -17.53 -21.83 -38.53
N GLY A 6 -17.78 -21.17 -39.66
CA GLY A 6 -17.55 -19.74 -39.81
C GLY A 6 -18.34 -18.92 -38.79
N ALA A 7 -19.62 -19.26 -38.58
CA ALA A 7 -20.46 -18.64 -37.55
C ALA A 7 -19.92 -18.90 -36.14
N ALA A 8 -19.49 -20.12 -35.82
CA ALA A 8 -18.91 -20.45 -34.51
C ALA A 8 -17.62 -19.66 -34.25
N VAL A 9 -16.71 -19.56 -35.23
CA VAL A 9 -15.48 -18.77 -35.10
C VAL A 9 -15.80 -17.29 -34.92
N ALA A 10 -16.76 -16.74 -35.68
CA ALA A 10 -17.19 -15.35 -35.53
C ALA A 10 -17.76 -15.07 -34.13
N VAL A 11 -18.61 -15.97 -33.60
CA VAL A 11 -19.15 -15.86 -32.23
C VAL A 11 -18.05 -15.95 -31.18
N LEU A 12 -17.07 -16.85 -31.37
CA LEU A 12 -15.95 -17.00 -30.43
C LEU A 12 -15.01 -15.80 -30.44
N LEU A 13 -14.77 -15.19 -31.61
CA LEU A 13 -14.01 -13.94 -31.72
C LEU A 13 -14.79 -12.78 -31.10
N ALA A 14 -16.11 -12.68 -31.31
CA ALA A 14 -16.93 -11.67 -30.66
C ALA A 14 -16.91 -11.83 -29.13
N ALA A 15 -17.04 -13.06 -28.62
CA ALA A 15 -16.91 -13.34 -27.18
C ALA A 15 -15.50 -13.01 -26.66
N GLY A 16 -14.46 -13.33 -27.43
CA GLY A 16 -13.08 -12.95 -27.11
C GLY A 16 -12.88 -11.44 -27.04
N ALA A 17 -13.49 -10.68 -27.95
CA ALA A 17 -13.46 -9.22 -27.93
C ALA A 17 -14.18 -8.63 -26.71
N VAL A 18 -15.30 -9.25 -26.29
CA VAL A 18 -15.99 -8.89 -25.04
C VAL A 18 -15.10 -9.16 -23.82
N VAL A 19 -14.39 -10.29 -23.79
CA VAL A 19 -13.43 -10.60 -22.71
C VAL A 19 -12.27 -9.61 -22.71
N ALA A 20 -11.71 -9.29 -23.89
CA ALA A 20 -10.66 -8.29 -24.03
C ALA A 20 -11.10 -6.92 -23.51
N TYR A 21 -12.30 -6.47 -23.89
CA TYR A 21 -12.91 -5.24 -23.38
C TYR A 21 -13.08 -5.27 -21.85
N GLY A 22 -13.53 -6.40 -21.29
CA GLY A 22 -13.64 -6.58 -19.85
C GLY A 22 -12.29 -6.51 -19.11
N VAL A 23 -11.24 -7.09 -19.70
CA VAL A 23 -9.87 -7.00 -19.15
C VAL A 23 -9.34 -5.58 -19.23
N ASP A 24 -9.51 -4.88 -20.35
CA ASP A 24 -9.10 -3.48 -20.49
C ASP A 24 -9.83 -2.58 -19.50
N GLY A 25 -11.14 -2.77 -19.33
CA GLY A 25 -11.94 -2.06 -18.33
C GLY A 25 -11.48 -2.34 -16.90
N ALA A 26 -11.15 -3.59 -16.56
CA ALA A 26 -10.65 -3.96 -15.25
C ALA A 26 -9.23 -3.41 -14.97
N LEU A 27 -8.36 -3.39 -15.98
CA LEU A 27 -7.04 -2.78 -15.87
C LEU A 27 -7.12 -1.26 -15.69
N GLY A 28 -8.06 -0.59 -16.36
CA GLY A 28 -8.37 0.83 -16.12
C GLY A 28 -7.18 1.79 -16.28
N LEU A 29 -6.16 1.39 -17.05
CA LEU A 29 -4.88 2.11 -17.13
C LEU A 29 -5.08 3.49 -17.74
N SER A 30 -4.78 4.53 -16.97
CA SER A 30 -4.77 5.91 -17.45
C SER A 30 -3.79 6.76 -16.66
N TYR A 31 -3.35 7.87 -17.22
CA TYR A 31 -2.50 8.82 -16.52
C TYR A 31 -2.73 10.25 -17.01
N SER A 32 -2.55 11.20 -16.09
CA SER A 32 -2.60 12.64 -16.34
C SER A 32 -1.45 13.34 -15.61
N ALA A 33 -1.17 14.60 -15.94
CA ALA A 33 -0.21 15.36 -15.13
C ALA A 33 -0.73 15.52 -13.69
N ALA A 34 0.14 15.32 -12.70
CA ALA A 34 -0.15 15.65 -11.32
C ALA A 34 0.17 17.13 -11.06
N ASP A 35 -0.62 17.79 -10.21
CA ASP A 35 -0.35 19.16 -9.74
C ASP A 35 0.66 19.14 -8.58
N VAL A 36 1.89 18.72 -8.89
CA VAL A 36 2.95 18.58 -7.91
C VAL A 36 3.39 19.95 -7.39
N PRO A 37 3.41 20.20 -6.07
CA PRO A 37 3.86 21.47 -5.53
C PRO A 37 5.32 21.75 -5.91
N VAL A 38 5.57 22.94 -6.47
CA VAL A 38 6.94 23.39 -6.73
C VAL A 38 7.59 23.81 -5.41
N GLU A 39 8.47 22.96 -4.89
CA GLU A 39 9.23 23.23 -3.67
C GLU A 39 10.28 24.33 -3.91
N ARG A 40 10.22 25.40 -3.10
CA ARG A 40 11.21 26.48 -3.11
C ARG A 40 12.02 26.41 -1.83
N VAL A 41 13.12 25.68 -1.87
CA VAL A 41 14.06 25.57 -0.75
C VAL A 41 15.13 26.64 -0.90
N ALA A 42 15.37 27.40 0.18
CA ALA A 42 16.41 28.41 0.25
C ALA A 42 17.47 28.00 1.26
N GLU A 43 18.74 28.30 0.95
CA GLU A 43 19.80 28.18 1.94
C GLU A 43 19.63 29.26 3.02
N ALA A 44 19.89 28.89 4.28
CA ALA A 44 19.85 29.85 5.37
C ALA A 44 20.97 30.89 5.21
N GLY A 45 20.58 32.16 5.05
CA GLY A 45 21.51 33.29 5.07
C GLY A 45 22.20 33.46 6.44
N PRO A 46 23.34 34.17 6.49
CA PRO A 46 24.04 34.43 7.74
C PRO A 46 23.14 35.22 8.69
N ALA A 47 23.03 34.76 9.93
CA ALA A 47 22.30 35.46 10.98
C ALA A 47 23.17 35.61 12.24
N PRO A 48 23.09 36.74 12.95
CA PRO A 48 23.84 36.94 14.18
C PRO A 48 23.45 35.91 15.24
N LEU A 49 24.43 35.48 16.02
CA LEU A 49 24.23 34.63 17.19
C LEU A 49 24.17 35.53 18.42
N ALA A 50 22.99 35.67 19.02
CA ALA A 50 22.82 36.42 20.26
C ALA A 50 23.54 35.70 21.42
N ALA A 51 24.19 36.48 22.27
CA ALA A 51 24.79 35.98 23.51
C ALA A 51 23.69 35.50 24.48
N PRO A 52 23.88 34.38 25.19
CA PRO A 52 22.90 33.91 26.16
C PRO A 52 22.78 34.93 27.30
N PRO A 53 21.57 35.32 27.71
CA PRO A 53 21.36 36.35 28.72
C PRO A 53 21.87 35.90 30.10
N ALA A 54 22.30 36.86 30.92
CA ALA A 54 22.75 36.60 32.29
C ALA A 54 21.56 36.56 33.26
N ILE A 55 20.84 35.44 33.30
CA ILE A 55 19.68 35.22 34.17
C ILE A 55 20.13 34.36 35.36
N ALA A 56 20.17 34.93 36.56
CA ALA A 56 20.54 34.21 37.78
C ALA A 56 19.31 33.72 38.56
N ALA A 57 18.17 34.39 38.41
CA ALA A 57 16.91 34.00 39.02
C ALA A 57 15.71 34.22 38.07
N ILE A 58 14.76 33.28 38.11
CA ILE A 58 13.49 33.32 37.39
C ILE A 58 12.36 33.37 38.41
N ARG A 59 11.59 34.46 38.44
CA ARG A 59 10.38 34.56 39.26
C ARG A 59 9.19 34.01 38.49
N VAL A 60 8.46 33.08 39.10
CA VAL A 60 7.25 32.47 38.54
C VAL A 60 6.09 32.57 39.53
N PRO A 61 4.83 32.60 39.06
CA PRO A 61 3.66 32.35 39.91
C PRO A 61 3.69 30.92 40.47
N ASP A 62 2.92 30.68 41.52
CA ASP A 62 2.71 29.35 42.09
C ASP A 62 1.79 28.52 41.19
N ASP A 63 2.35 28.07 40.07
CA ASP A 63 1.67 27.27 39.06
C ASP A 63 2.64 26.18 38.52
N PRO A 64 2.26 24.90 38.54
CA PRO A 64 3.14 23.81 38.09
C PRO A 64 3.56 23.90 36.62
N LEU A 65 2.67 24.36 35.72
CA LEU A 65 2.96 24.49 34.29
C LEU A 65 4.00 25.59 34.06
N VAL A 66 3.81 26.73 34.72
CA VAL A 66 4.73 27.87 34.58
C VAL A 66 6.09 27.57 35.20
N THR A 67 6.10 26.87 36.35
CA THR A 67 7.34 26.42 37.01
C THR A 67 8.13 25.47 36.12
N ARG A 68 7.46 24.51 35.46
CA ARG A 68 8.11 23.60 34.52
C ARG A 68 8.68 24.34 33.30
N ALA A 69 7.91 25.24 32.71
CA ALA A 69 8.38 26.03 31.57
C ALA A 69 9.60 26.90 31.93
N ALA A 70 9.68 27.41 33.16
CA ALA A 70 10.88 28.09 33.67
C ALA A 70 12.08 27.14 33.82
N GLY A 71 11.85 25.86 34.15
CA GLY A 71 12.86 24.80 34.10
C GLY A 71 13.47 24.66 32.71
N VAL A 72 12.65 24.67 31.66
CA VAL A 72 13.14 24.60 30.27
C VAL A 72 13.97 25.83 29.87
N VAL A 73 13.66 27.01 30.41
CA VAL A 73 14.52 28.20 30.25
C VAL A 73 15.86 28.00 30.96
N ALA A 74 15.85 27.40 32.14
CA ALA A 74 17.07 27.07 32.88
C ALA A 74 17.95 26.06 32.11
N ASP A 75 17.35 25.03 31.51
CA ASP A 75 18.05 24.05 30.66
C ASP A 75 18.64 24.72 29.41
N ALA A 76 17.91 25.64 28.78
CA ALA A 76 18.38 26.39 27.62
C ALA A 76 19.61 27.27 27.94
N LEU A 77 19.64 27.89 29.13
CA LEU A 77 20.78 28.67 29.60
C LEU A 77 22.01 27.79 29.84
N GLU A 78 21.81 26.65 30.49
CA GLU A 78 22.87 25.67 30.77
C GLU A 78 23.46 25.09 29.48
N ALA A 79 22.62 24.72 28.50
CA ALA A 79 23.03 24.27 27.17
C ALA A 79 23.80 25.32 26.34
N ARG A 80 23.81 26.59 26.80
CA ARG A 80 24.57 27.71 26.22
C ARG A 80 25.67 28.21 27.16
N GLY A 81 26.06 27.43 28.18
CA GLY A 81 27.19 27.69 29.06
C GLY A 81 26.92 28.70 30.18
N ARG A 82 25.66 28.99 30.51
CA ARG A 82 25.29 29.83 31.67
C ARG A 82 24.98 28.96 32.90
N PRO A 83 25.22 29.46 34.13
CA PRO A 83 24.78 28.76 35.33
C PRO A 83 23.27 28.58 35.36
N ARG A 84 22.80 27.45 35.91
CA ARG A 84 21.37 27.19 36.11
C ARG A 84 20.76 28.24 37.06
N PRO A 85 19.73 28.99 36.66
CA PRO A 85 19.10 29.99 37.51
C PRO A 85 18.30 29.36 38.66
N LYS A 86 18.13 30.13 39.75
CA LYS A 86 17.16 29.80 40.81
C LYS A 86 15.74 30.07 40.30
N ILE A 87 14.84 29.09 40.42
CA ILE A 87 13.43 29.23 40.03
C ILE A 87 12.60 29.47 41.30
N GLY A 88 11.79 30.53 41.29
CA GLY A 88 10.97 30.95 42.42
C GLY A 88 11.66 31.95 43.37
N GLY A 89 10.96 32.28 44.46
CA GLY A 89 11.44 33.20 45.51
C GLY A 89 11.03 34.68 45.33
N THR A 90 11.25 35.47 46.39
CA THR A 90 10.81 36.87 46.51
C THR A 90 11.91 37.89 46.20
N GLY A 91 13.16 37.46 46.03
CA GLY A 91 14.31 38.30 45.70
C GLY A 91 14.32 38.81 44.24
N PRO A 92 15.21 39.74 43.87
CA PRO A 92 15.29 40.30 42.52
C PRO A 92 15.55 39.20 41.47
N ALA A 93 14.83 39.25 40.36
CA ALA A 93 14.90 38.26 39.28
C ALA A 93 15.08 38.95 37.92
N GLN A 94 15.97 38.41 37.08
CA GLN A 94 16.24 38.94 35.73
C GLN A 94 15.23 38.42 34.70
N LEU A 95 14.49 37.37 35.03
CA LEU A 95 13.32 36.92 34.27
C LEU A 95 12.12 36.85 35.21
N THR A 96 11.02 37.49 34.85
CA THR A 96 9.76 37.42 35.61
C THR A 96 8.64 36.91 34.71
N ALA A 97 8.01 35.80 35.11
CA ALA A 97 6.79 35.29 34.53
C ALA A 97 5.60 35.74 35.39
N ARG A 98 4.50 36.19 34.76
CA ARG A 98 3.28 36.60 35.47
C ARG A 98 2.03 36.30 34.65
N ILE A 99 0.97 35.95 35.37
CA ILE A 99 -0.37 35.79 34.79
C ILE A 99 -1.12 37.10 35.01
N ALA A 100 -1.53 37.76 33.94
CA ALA A 100 -2.27 39.01 33.99
C ALA A 100 -3.08 39.24 32.70
N ALA A 101 -4.11 40.09 32.78
CA ALA A 101 -4.88 40.50 31.60
C ALA A 101 -3.97 41.16 30.55
N LEU A 102 -4.11 40.74 29.30
CA LEU A 102 -3.40 41.30 28.16
C LEU A 102 -4.39 41.82 27.12
N PRO A 103 -4.50 43.16 26.96
CA PRO A 103 -5.25 43.74 25.87
C PRO A 103 -4.75 43.22 24.52
N GLY A 104 -5.65 42.70 23.69
CA GLY A 104 -5.32 42.11 22.38
C GLY A 104 -4.97 40.61 22.41
N ALA A 105 -5.14 39.92 23.54
CA ALA A 105 -5.04 38.47 23.58
C ALA A 105 -6.11 37.81 22.68
N ARG A 106 -5.70 36.78 21.94
CA ARG A 106 -6.55 36.08 20.96
C ARG A 106 -6.80 34.61 21.31
N SER A 107 -6.11 34.09 22.32
CA SER A 107 -6.25 32.72 22.82
C SER A 107 -5.76 32.60 24.26
N LEU A 108 -6.05 31.47 24.91
CA LEU A 108 -5.54 31.18 26.26
C LEU A 108 -4.01 31.09 26.30
N GLU A 109 -3.38 30.79 25.17
CA GLU A 109 -1.92 30.69 25.00
C GLU A 109 -1.28 32.04 24.63
N SER A 110 -2.03 33.14 24.68
CA SER A 110 -1.51 34.48 24.38
C SER A 110 -0.55 34.97 25.45
N PHE A 111 0.59 35.52 25.01
CA PHE A 111 1.60 36.12 25.88
C PHE A 111 2.20 37.39 25.29
N ARG A 112 2.75 38.25 26.15
CA ARG A 112 3.62 39.38 25.78
C ARG A 112 4.99 39.15 26.44
N LEU A 113 6.01 39.17 25.60
CA LEU A 113 7.40 39.25 26.03
C LEU A 113 7.79 40.73 26.07
N THR A 114 8.47 41.20 27.11
CA THR A 114 9.13 42.51 27.14
C THR A 114 10.57 42.36 27.60
N SER A 115 11.47 43.10 26.98
CA SER A 115 12.91 43.07 27.29
C SER A 115 13.40 44.51 27.49
N ALA A 116 13.92 44.82 28.67
CA ALA A 116 14.45 46.14 29.04
C ALA A 116 15.78 45.99 29.80
N ALA A 117 16.48 47.11 30.06
CA ALA A 117 17.75 47.11 30.79
C ALA A 117 17.67 46.44 32.18
N GLY A 118 16.46 46.31 32.76
CA GLY A 118 16.21 45.66 34.05
C GLY A 118 15.85 44.16 34.00
N GLY A 119 15.76 43.54 32.82
CA GLY A 119 15.45 42.11 32.66
C GLY A 119 14.35 41.81 31.63
N ILE A 120 13.97 40.54 31.57
CA ILE A 120 12.93 40.00 30.68
C ILE A 120 11.65 39.77 31.49
N THR A 121 10.50 40.15 30.95
CA THR A 121 9.19 39.82 31.53
C THR A 121 8.35 39.05 30.52
N VAL A 122 7.81 37.91 30.96
CA VAL A 122 6.79 37.13 30.24
C VAL A 122 5.46 37.35 30.96
N THR A 123 4.51 37.97 30.27
CA THR A 123 3.14 38.09 30.77
C THR A 123 2.26 37.18 29.93
N GLY A 124 1.48 36.29 30.53
CA GLY A 124 0.47 35.49 29.83
C GLY A 124 -0.92 35.74 30.41
N VAL A 125 -1.97 35.49 29.62
CA VAL A 125 -3.37 35.61 30.11
C VAL A 125 -3.72 34.47 31.07
N THR A 126 -3.13 33.31 30.85
CA THR A 126 -3.31 32.09 31.66
C THR A 126 -1.95 31.47 31.99
N ALA A 127 -1.96 30.41 32.80
CA ALA A 127 -0.79 29.56 33.01
C ALA A 127 -0.23 29.02 31.67
N ALA A 128 -1.10 28.54 30.77
CA ALA A 128 -0.71 28.04 29.46
C ALA A 128 -0.05 29.12 28.59
N GLY A 129 -0.60 30.34 28.56
CA GLY A 129 0.02 31.46 27.85
C GLY A 129 1.36 31.86 28.46
N THR A 130 1.46 31.88 29.79
CA THR A 130 2.71 32.21 30.47
C THR A 130 3.79 31.15 30.21
N ALA A 131 3.42 29.87 30.24
CA ALA A 131 4.30 28.76 29.89
C ALA A 131 4.74 28.83 28.41
N ALA A 132 3.82 29.09 27.48
CA ALA A 132 4.15 29.26 26.06
C ALA A 132 5.17 30.40 25.83
N GLY A 133 5.02 31.52 26.56
CA GLY A 133 5.99 32.60 26.51
C GLY A 133 7.36 32.22 27.05
N LEU A 134 7.43 31.41 28.11
CA LEU A 134 8.68 30.88 28.65
C LEU A 134 9.34 29.87 27.68
N TYR A 135 8.57 28.97 27.06
CA TYR A 135 9.10 28.08 26.02
C TYR A 135 9.64 28.86 24.82
N ALA A 136 8.96 29.94 24.40
CA ALA A 136 9.46 30.83 23.35
C ALA A 136 10.74 31.58 23.74
N VAL A 137 10.95 31.86 25.04
CA VAL A 137 12.23 32.41 25.54
C VAL A 137 13.32 31.33 25.53
N ALA A 138 13.02 30.13 26.00
CA ALA A 138 13.96 29.02 26.03
C ALA A 138 14.45 28.67 24.62
N ASP A 139 13.54 28.56 23.65
CA ASP A 139 13.88 28.32 22.25
C ASP A 139 14.83 29.39 21.69
N ARG A 140 14.51 30.68 21.87
CA ARG A 140 15.38 31.78 21.43
C ARG A 140 16.76 31.73 22.08
N ILE A 141 16.85 31.34 23.35
CA ILE A 141 18.14 31.14 24.02
C ILE A 141 18.91 30.00 23.36
N ARG A 142 18.27 28.84 23.11
CA ARG A 142 18.95 27.70 22.49
C ARG A 142 19.42 28.03 21.07
N SER A 143 18.55 28.58 20.23
CA SER A 143 18.87 28.99 18.85
C SER A 143 19.76 30.24 18.76
N GLY A 144 19.93 30.99 19.85
CA GLY A 144 20.65 32.26 19.84
C GLY A 144 19.95 33.33 19.01
N ALA A 145 18.63 33.23 18.86
CA ALA A 145 17.81 34.30 18.33
C ALA A 145 17.66 35.43 19.36
N ALA A 146 17.40 36.65 18.89
CA ALA A 146 17.20 37.79 19.76
C ALA A 146 15.94 37.64 20.61
N ILE A 147 16.05 37.91 21.92
CA ILE A 147 14.93 37.90 22.86
C ILE A 147 14.28 39.29 22.85
N THR A 148 13.51 39.54 21.80
CA THR A 148 12.85 40.82 21.55
C THR A 148 11.35 40.63 21.40
N GLY A 149 10.58 41.60 21.89
CA GLY A 149 9.15 41.68 21.74
C GLY A 149 8.57 42.75 22.66
N ASP A 150 7.48 43.38 22.22
CA ASP A 150 6.56 44.15 23.09
C ASP A 150 5.10 43.95 22.65
N THR A 151 4.88 43.07 21.68
CA THR A 151 3.56 42.76 21.11
C THR A 151 2.99 41.50 21.74
N VAL A 152 1.65 41.46 21.83
CA VAL A 152 0.95 40.24 22.26
C VAL A 152 1.04 39.23 21.12
N THR A 153 1.62 38.08 21.42
CA THR A 153 1.79 36.94 20.52
C THR A 153 0.82 35.83 20.91
N ALA A 154 0.28 35.14 19.93
CA ALA A 154 -0.59 33.99 20.09
C ALA A 154 -0.30 32.98 18.97
N PRO A 155 -0.54 31.67 19.17
CA PRO A 155 -0.42 30.69 18.11
C PRO A 155 -1.44 30.95 17.00
N ARG A 156 -1.09 30.65 15.74
CA ARG A 156 -2.03 30.67 14.62
C ARG A 156 -3.00 29.49 14.65
N LEU A 157 -2.54 28.31 15.04
CA LEU A 157 -3.34 27.09 15.16
C LEU A 157 -3.57 26.74 16.63
N GLY A 158 -4.84 26.52 17.00
CA GLY A 158 -5.25 26.25 18.39
C GLY A 158 -5.05 24.80 18.84
N LEU A 159 -5.08 23.84 17.91
CA LEU A 159 -4.89 22.42 18.19
C LEU A 159 -3.61 21.90 17.53
N ARG A 160 -2.61 21.53 18.31
CA ARG A 160 -1.28 21.12 17.81
C ARG A 160 -0.94 19.77 18.42
N LEU A 161 -1.31 18.71 17.70
CA LEU A 161 -1.22 17.32 18.14
C LEU A 161 0.11 16.69 17.70
N THR A 162 0.59 15.78 18.53
CA THR A 162 1.59 14.77 18.18
C THR A 162 1.00 13.36 18.39
N ASP A 163 1.56 12.35 17.72
CA ASP A 163 1.45 10.95 18.18
C ASP A 163 2.20 10.77 19.52
N ALA A 164 2.27 9.54 20.04
CA ALA A 164 2.99 9.21 21.27
C ALA A 164 4.50 8.93 21.06
N GLY A 165 5.03 9.26 19.87
CA GLY A 165 6.42 9.04 19.50
C GLY A 165 6.83 7.57 19.66
N SER A 166 8.01 7.33 20.22
CA SER A 166 8.53 5.97 20.38
C SER A 166 8.08 5.27 21.67
N VAL A 167 7.22 5.86 22.50
CA VAL A 167 6.89 5.35 23.84
C VAL A 167 6.48 3.88 23.84
N GLY A 168 7.04 3.10 24.77
CA GLY A 168 6.76 1.68 25.00
C GLY A 168 7.30 0.71 23.96
N ARG A 169 7.99 1.22 22.95
CA ARG A 169 8.69 0.42 21.95
C ARG A 169 10.08 0.08 22.42
N GLU A 170 10.60 -1.05 22.00
CA GLU A 170 11.99 -1.43 22.24
C GLU A 170 12.60 -1.83 20.91
N ALA A 171 13.91 -1.65 20.75
CA ALA A 171 14.61 -2.11 19.56
C ALA A 171 14.59 -3.65 19.57
N ALA A 172 13.80 -4.27 18.69
CA ALA A 172 13.75 -5.72 18.57
C ALA A 172 15.00 -6.23 17.82
N PRO A 173 15.58 -7.38 18.23
CA PRO A 173 16.88 -7.80 17.69
C PRO A 173 16.85 -8.33 16.24
N ASP A 174 15.78 -8.97 15.74
CA ASP A 174 15.86 -9.75 14.48
C ASP A 174 14.55 -9.81 13.65
N GLU A 175 13.78 -8.73 13.57
CA GLU A 175 12.47 -8.78 12.88
C GLU A 175 12.51 -8.12 11.49
N THR A 176 12.22 -8.91 10.44
CA THR A 176 11.77 -8.41 9.13
C THR A 176 10.24 -8.23 9.13
N ASP A 177 9.69 -7.81 10.26
CA ASP A 177 8.26 -7.72 10.48
C ASP A 177 7.74 -6.38 9.93
N TYR A 178 6.98 -6.49 8.84
CA TYR A 178 6.28 -5.38 8.22
C TYR A 178 4.94 -5.06 8.92
N SER A 179 4.75 -5.50 10.16
CA SER A 179 3.65 -5.11 11.04
C SER A 179 3.55 -3.59 11.19
N LEU A 180 2.32 -3.12 11.18
CA LEU A 180 1.92 -1.72 11.30
C LEU A 180 1.33 -1.43 12.69
N ASN A 181 1.48 -2.35 13.64
CA ASN A 181 0.99 -2.14 15.00
C ASN A 181 1.74 -0.99 15.69
N THR A 182 1.00 0.03 16.11
CA THR A 182 1.53 1.26 16.73
C THR A 182 1.38 1.29 18.24
N ASP A 183 1.04 0.17 18.87
CA ASP A 183 0.76 0.12 20.29
C ASP A 183 1.93 0.62 21.17
N VAL A 184 1.57 1.17 22.32
CA VAL A 184 2.49 1.81 23.28
C VAL A 184 2.50 1.15 24.66
N VAL A 185 1.59 0.19 24.93
CA VAL A 185 1.48 -0.44 26.26
C VAL A 185 1.83 -1.92 26.28
N GLY A 186 1.88 -2.56 25.13
CA GLY A 186 1.80 -4.00 25.00
C GLY A 186 3.09 -4.74 25.26
N SER A 187 4.22 -4.04 25.33
CA SER A 187 5.44 -4.57 25.95
C SER A 187 5.30 -4.82 27.46
N ALA A 188 4.23 -4.30 28.09
CA ALA A 188 3.88 -4.55 29.48
C ALA A 188 2.78 -5.62 29.66
N LEU A 189 2.20 -6.15 28.57
CA LEU A 189 1.12 -7.13 28.67
C LEU A 189 1.64 -8.48 29.15
N LEU A 190 0.91 -9.10 30.08
CA LEU A 190 1.11 -10.47 30.53
C LEU A 190 -0.03 -11.35 29.99
N PRO A 191 0.23 -12.64 29.68
CA PRO A 191 -0.78 -13.55 29.17
C PRO A 191 -1.85 -13.93 30.18
N ASP A 192 -1.58 -13.74 31.48
CA ASP A 192 -2.44 -14.09 32.61
C ASP A 192 -2.40 -13.00 33.69
N ALA A 193 -3.28 -13.06 34.68
CA ALA A 193 -3.24 -12.20 35.87
C ALA A 193 -1.82 -12.18 36.49
N PRO A 194 -1.26 -10.99 36.84
CA PRO A 194 -1.93 -9.70 37.02
C PRO A 194 -2.13 -8.86 35.75
N TRP A 195 -1.98 -9.46 34.56
CA TRP A 195 -2.23 -8.88 33.22
C TRP A 195 -1.27 -7.78 32.77
N VAL A 196 -0.64 -7.06 33.70
CA VAL A 196 0.33 -6.01 33.42
C VAL A 196 1.61 -6.23 34.24
N ASP A 197 2.75 -6.24 33.55
CA ASP A 197 4.07 -6.13 34.17
C ASP A 197 4.25 -4.69 34.67
N ARG A 198 4.21 -4.53 35.99
CA ARG A 198 4.32 -3.23 36.65
C ARG A 198 5.65 -2.54 36.39
N ALA A 199 6.76 -3.29 36.31
CA ALA A 199 8.06 -2.71 36.03
C ALA A 199 8.12 -2.21 34.58
N ALA A 200 7.53 -2.93 33.63
CA ALA A 200 7.38 -2.46 32.26
C ALA A 200 6.51 -1.21 32.18
N ALA A 201 5.35 -1.19 32.84
CA ALA A 201 4.47 -0.01 32.88
C ALA A 201 5.19 1.23 33.47
N GLU A 202 6.00 1.07 34.52
CA GLU A 202 6.80 2.16 35.09
C GLU A 202 7.86 2.70 34.11
N ARG A 203 8.54 1.81 33.38
CA ARG A 203 9.48 2.21 32.31
C ARG A 203 8.76 2.99 31.20
N ILE A 204 7.62 2.48 30.72
CA ILE A 204 6.79 3.16 29.71
C ILE A 204 6.34 4.53 30.22
N GLY A 205 5.92 4.62 31.49
CA GLY A 205 5.54 5.88 32.11
C GLY A 205 6.66 6.91 32.17
N ALA A 206 7.91 6.49 32.39
CA ALA A 206 9.06 7.38 32.34
C ALA A 206 9.31 7.89 30.91
N GLN A 207 9.23 7.00 29.92
CA GLN A 207 9.35 7.37 28.50
C GLN A 207 8.26 8.36 28.08
N PHE A 208 7.01 8.10 28.48
CA PHE A 208 5.86 8.96 28.17
C PHE A 208 6.01 10.36 28.75
N ARG A 209 6.43 10.49 30.02
CA ARG A 209 6.69 11.79 30.65
C ARG A 209 7.77 12.60 29.92
N ALA A 210 8.89 11.95 29.59
CA ALA A 210 9.97 12.60 28.84
C ALA A 210 9.51 13.08 27.46
N PHE A 211 8.70 12.28 26.76
CA PHE A 211 8.13 12.65 25.46
C PHE A 211 7.14 13.82 25.56
N VAL A 212 6.26 13.81 26.57
CA VAL A 212 5.31 14.91 26.83
C VAL A 212 6.06 16.21 27.11
N ASP A 213 7.07 16.19 27.97
CA ASP A 213 7.84 17.38 28.32
C ASP A 213 8.60 17.93 27.10
N HIS A 214 9.20 17.06 26.30
CA HIS A 214 9.84 17.45 25.02
C HIS A 214 8.83 18.10 24.07
N SER A 215 7.68 17.47 23.84
CA SER A 215 6.65 17.95 22.92
C SER A 215 6.07 19.31 23.34
N LEU A 216 5.80 19.49 24.64
CA LEU A 216 5.38 20.78 25.21
C LEU A 216 6.42 21.87 24.95
N SER A 217 7.70 21.55 25.12
CA SER A 217 8.80 22.50 24.89
C SER A 217 8.95 22.95 23.43
N GLN A 218 8.52 22.11 22.47
CA GLN A 218 8.46 22.44 21.04
C GLN A 218 7.19 23.21 20.65
N GLY A 219 6.16 23.22 21.51
CA GLY A 219 4.93 23.99 21.32
C GLY A 219 3.68 23.17 21.02
N TYR A 220 3.74 21.84 21.10
CA TYR A 220 2.57 20.97 21.04
C TYR A 220 1.68 21.15 22.27
N ASN A 221 0.37 21.03 22.10
CA ASN A 221 -0.61 21.15 23.17
C ASN A 221 -1.65 20.02 23.15
N GLY A 222 -1.39 18.94 22.41
CA GLY A 222 -2.17 17.72 22.50
C GLY A 222 -1.42 16.51 21.98
N ILE A 223 -1.87 15.34 22.40
CA ILE A 223 -1.24 14.05 22.14
C ILE A 223 -2.31 13.02 21.79
N VAL A 224 -1.99 12.16 20.83
CA VAL A 224 -2.81 11.05 20.39
C VAL A 224 -2.19 9.75 20.89
N ILE A 225 -2.96 8.93 21.61
CA ILE A 225 -2.51 7.69 22.25
C ILE A 225 -3.34 6.53 21.67
N PRO A 226 -2.72 5.47 21.12
CA PRO A 226 -3.46 4.30 20.65
C PRO A 226 -4.25 3.59 21.75
N GLY A 227 -5.45 3.11 21.41
CA GLY A 227 -6.28 2.23 22.22
C GLY A 227 -7.71 2.74 22.45
N PHE A 228 -8.66 1.82 22.52
CA PHE A 228 -10.04 2.01 22.92
C PHE A 228 -10.60 0.77 23.62
N LEU A 229 -10.70 -0.37 22.93
CA LEU A 229 -11.30 -1.61 23.45
C LEU A 229 -10.52 -2.21 24.63
N GLU A 230 -9.24 -1.90 24.69
CA GLU A 230 -8.28 -2.22 25.74
C GLU A 230 -8.65 -1.58 27.09
N TYR A 231 -9.48 -0.53 27.05
CA TYR A 231 -9.81 0.32 28.19
C TYR A 231 -11.31 0.35 28.48
N VAL A 232 -12.08 -0.65 28.06
CA VAL A 232 -13.55 -0.72 28.30
C VAL A 232 -13.99 -2.16 28.61
N THR A 233 -14.85 -2.37 29.60
CA THR A 233 -15.40 -3.69 29.98
C THR A 233 -16.79 -3.92 29.41
N PHE A 234 -17.43 -2.89 28.84
CA PHE A 234 -18.80 -2.94 28.36
C PHE A 234 -19.80 -3.40 29.43
N GLU A 235 -19.54 -3.05 30.71
CA GLU A 235 -20.36 -3.48 31.86
C GLU A 235 -21.84 -3.16 31.66
N GLY A 236 -22.16 -1.99 31.09
CA GLY A 236 -23.53 -1.54 30.86
C GLY A 236 -24.32 -2.33 29.80
N VAL A 237 -23.68 -3.19 28.99
CA VAL A 237 -24.34 -3.95 27.90
C VAL A 237 -24.04 -5.45 27.92
N GLY A 238 -23.12 -5.93 28.77
CA GLY A 238 -22.85 -7.36 28.97
C GLY A 238 -22.19 -8.04 27.78
N VAL A 239 -21.16 -7.42 27.19
CA VAL A 239 -20.40 -8.03 26.08
C VAL A 239 -19.55 -9.22 26.56
N TYR A 240 -18.93 -9.08 27.73
CA TYR A 240 -18.13 -10.12 28.36
C TYR A 240 -18.96 -10.86 29.40
N ASP A 241 -18.76 -12.18 29.50
CA ASP A 241 -19.40 -12.99 30.54
C ASP A 241 -18.72 -12.74 31.91
N ASP A 242 -19.42 -13.01 33.00
CA ASP A 242 -18.86 -12.88 34.35
C ASP A 242 -17.58 -13.75 34.49
N GLY A 243 -16.47 -13.11 34.88
CA GLY A 243 -15.18 -13.78 35.02
C GLY A 243 -14.39 -13.96 33.72
N ASP A 244 -14.81 -13.36 32.60
CA ASP A 244 -14.00 -13.28 31.38
C ASP A 244 -12.71 -12.49 31.64
N ASP A 245 -11.57 -13.06 31.22
CA ASP A 245 -10.24 -12.48 31.39
C ASP A 245 -10.10 -11.08 30.80
N HIS A 246 -10.91 -10.72 29.79
CA HIS A 246 -10.95 -9.37 29.22
C HIS A 246 -11.29 -8.31 30.26
N ILE A 247 -12.19 -8.62 31.21
CA ILE A 247 -12.58 -7.68 32.26
C ILE A 247 -11.36 -7.38 33.14
N GLY A 248 -10.74 -8.42 33.70
CA GLY A 248 -9.56 -8.28 34.57
C GLY A 248 -8.38 -7.62 33.86
N ARG A 249 -8.15 -7.95 32.57
CA ARG A 249 -7.12 -7.33 31.74
C ARG A 249 -7.37 -5.83 31.53
N ASN A 250 -8.60 -5.46 31.16
CA ASN A 250 -8.96 -4.07 30.85
C ASN A 250 -8.97 -3.17 32.10
N GLU A 251 -9.34 -3.72 33.26
CA GLU A 251 -9.21 -3.05 34.55
C GLU A 251 -7.74 -2.85 34.94
N ALA A 252 -6.91 -3.89 34.79
CA ALA A 252 -5.48 -3.81 35.10
C ALA A 252 -4.75 -2.80 34.20
N LEU A 253 -5.09 -2.75 32.91
CA LEU A 253 -4.55 -1.77 31.97
C LEU A 253 -4.91 -0.34 32.37
N VAL A 254 -6.16 -0.08 32.75
CA VAL A 254 -6.56 1.26 33.19
C VAL A 254 -5.95 1.64 34.52
N ALA A 255 -5.87 0.72 35.47
CA ALA A 255 -5.17 0.96 36.74
C ALA A 255 -3.69 1.31 36.55
N ALA A 256 -3.02 0.68 35.58
CA ALA A 256 -1.61 0.93 35.30
C ALA A 256 -1.38 2.21 34.48
N PHE A 257 -2.15 2.42 33.41
CA PHE A 257 -1.83 3.42 32.38
C PHE A 257 -2.65 4.71 32.45
N ALA A 258 -3.87 4.72 33.02
CA ALA A 258 -4.63 5.96 33.16
C ALA A 258 -3.85 7.04 33.96
N PRO A 259 -3.14 6.72 35.07
CA PRO A 259 -2.31 7.70 35.75
C PRO A 259 -1.12 8.21 34.91
N ILE A 260 -0.58 7.36 34.04
CA ILE A 260 0.52 7.72 33.12
C ILE A 260 0.01 8.70 32.07
N PHE A 261 -1.10 8.40 31.40
CA PHE A 261 -1.65 9.25 30.35
C PHE A 261 -2.21 10.56 30.90
N ARG A 262 -2.79 10.55 32.10
CA ARG A 262 -3.26 11.76 32.80
C ARG A 262 -2.15 12.80 32.97
N TYR A 263 -0.88 12.38 33.06
CA TYR A 263 0.25 13.31 33.12
C TYR A 263 0.24 14.33 31.98
N ALA A 264 -0.13 13.92 30.75
CA ALA A 264 -0.21 14.84 29.62
C ALA A 264 -1.29 15.92 29.85
N ALA A 265 -2.47 15.52 30.33
CA ALA A 265 -3.55 16.43 30.66
C ALA A 265 -3.19 17.40 31.80
N ASP A 266 -2.62 16.87 32.89
CA ASP A 266 -2.14 17.68 34.02
C ASP A 266 -1.01 18.65 33.61
N SER A 267 -0.32 18.34 32.50
CA SER A 267 0.73 19.16 31.89
C SER A 267 0.20 20.14 30.85
N GLY A 268 -1.12 20.23 30.67
CA GLY A 268 -1.78 21.19 29.78
C GLY A 268 -2.00 20.70 28.35
N MET A 269 -1.78 19.41 28.06
CA MET A 269 -2.08 18.82 26.75
C MET A 269 -3.51 18.28 26.67
N LYS A 270 -4.15 18.39 25.52
CA LYS A 270 -5.36 17.61 25.21
C LYS A 270 -4.98 16.17 24.87
N VAL A 271 -5.63 15.20 25.52
CA VAL A 271 -5.35 13.76 25.29
C VAL A 271 -6.45 13.15 24.43
N TYR A 272 -6.10 12.59 23.28
CA TYR A 272 -7.04 11.87 22.41
C TYR A 272 -6.64 10.41 22.31
N PHE A 273 -7.61 9.50 22.43
CA PHE A 273 -7.39 8.08 22.19
C PHE A 273 -7.59 7.74 20.72
N LEU A 274 -6.84 6.83 20.12
CA LEU A 274 -6.95 6.45 18.71
C LEU A 274 -7.42 5.00 18.55
N THR A 275 -8.40 4.78 17.66
CA THR A 275 -8.89 3.44 17.34
C THR A 275 -9.25 3.30 15.86
N ASP A 276 -9.05 2.08 15.35
CA ASP A 276 -9.43 1.66 14.01
C ASP A 276 -10.79 0.96 14.04
N MET A 277 -11.81 1.64 13.53
CA MET A 277 -13.17 1.11 13.44
C MET A 277 -13.34 0.30 12.15
N LEU A 278 -13.98 -0.87 12.16
CA LEU A 278 -14.68 -1.47 13.29
C LEU A 278 -13.72 -2.28 14.16
N ALA A 279 -13.48 -1.82 15.39
CA ALA A 279 -12.64 -2.51 16.36
C ALA A 279 -13.45 -3.67 16.99
N LEU A 280 -12.85 -4.85 17.10
CA LEU A 280 -13.50 -6.07 17.57
C LEU A 280 -12.59 -6.85 18.51
N SER A 281 -13.22 -7.58 19.43
CA SER A 281 -12.68 -8.76 20.11
C SER A 281 -13.56 -9.98 19.79
N PRO A 282 -13.08 -11.22 19.94
CA PRO A 282 -13.91 -12.40 19.70
C PRO A 282 -15.21 -12.43 20.54
N PRO A 283 -15.21 -12.05 21.84
CA PRO A 283 -16.45 -11.89 22.59
C PRO A 283 -17.38 -10.81 22.02
N LEU A 284 -16.85 -9.64 21.66
CA LEU A 284 -17.64 -8.54 21.08
C LEU A 284 -18.27 -8.91 19.73
N GLU A 285 -17.52 -9.56 18.84
CA GLU A 285 -18.05 -10.03 17.56
C GLU A 285 -19.19 -11.04 17.77
N ARG A 286 -19.03 -12.00 18.69
CA ARG A 286 -20.09 -12.96 19.04
C ARG A 286 -21.30 -12.26 19.64
N PHE A 287 -21.09 -11.26 20.49
CA PHE A 287 -22.17 -10.47 21.08
C PHE A 287 -22.96 -9.72 20.00
N LEU A 288 -22.28 -9.03 19.08
CA LEU A 288 -22.91 -8.32 17.95
C LEU A 288 -23.67 -9.31 17.04
N ALA A 289 -23.06 -10.44 16.69
CA ALA A 289 -23.72 -11.46 15.88
C ALA A 289 -25.05 -11.94 16.51
N ARG A 290 -25.12 -12.06 17.84
CA ARG A 290 -26.35 -12.43 18.56
C ARG A 290 -27.37 -11.30 18.65
N THR A 291 -26.93 -10.06 18.88
CA THR A 291 -27.82 -8.94 19.24
C THR A 291 -28.27 -8.12 18.03
N THR A 292 -27.41 -7.97 17.02
CA THR A 292 -27.70 -7.20 15.79
C THR A 292 -27.91 -8.10 14.58
N GLY A 293 -27.38 -9.33 14.61
CA GLY A 293 -27.43 -10.27 13.49
C GLY A 293 -26.20 -10.21 12.58
N GLY A 294 -25.18 -9.43 12.93
CA GLY A 294 -23.91 -9.33 12.18
C GLY A 294 -23.16 -8.02 12.40
N LEU A 295 -22.26 -7.69 11.47
CA LEU A 295 -21.42 -6.50 11.51
C LEU A 295 -21.91 -5.40 10.54
N ASP A 296 -23.23 -5.29 10.35
CA ASP A 296 -23.81 -4.22 9.52
C ASP A 296 -23.60 -2.86 10.19
N ALA A 297 -22.62 -2.11 9.69
CA ALA A 297 -22.24 -0.80 10.20
C ALA A 297 -23.29 0.30 9.92
N THR A 298 -24.41 -0.02 9.27
CA THR A 298 -25.58 0.88 9.15
C THR A 298 -26.60 0.67 10.28
N ASP A 299 -26.51 -0.44 11.05
CA ASP A 299 -27.45 -0.74 12.12
C ASP A 299 -27.17 0.11 13.38
N PRO A 300 -28.11 0.98 13.81
CA PRO A 300 -27.91 1.78 15.02
C PRO A 300 -27.74 0.95 16.30
N ARG A 301 -28.26 -0.29 16.34
CA ARG A 301 -28.07 -1.20 17.49
C ARG A 301 -26.61 -1.61 17.66
N LEU A 302 -25.86 -1.73 16.57
CA LEU A 302 -24.42 -1.98 16.63
C LEU A 302 -23.72 -0.78 17.28
N TRP A 303 -24.04 0.44 16.83
CA TRP A 303 -23.40 1.65 17.37
C TRP A 303 -23.77 1.94 18.82
N ALA A 304 -24.96 1.53 19.29
CA ALA A 304 -25.34 1.65 20.70
C ALA A 304 -24.35 0.91 21.64
N VAL A 305 -23.77 -0.22 21.20
CA VAL A 305 -22.74 -0.95 21.96
C VAL A 305 -21.46 -0.12 22.07
N TYR A 306 -21.00 0.47 20.96
CA TYR A 306 -19.82 1.33 20.95
C TYR A 306 -20.04 2.66 21.68
N GLN A 307 -21.27 3.19 21.69
CA GLN A 307 -21.64 4.34 22.52
C GLN A 307 -21.49 4.02 24.02
N ALA A 308 -21.91 2.82 24.45
CA ALA A 308 -21.72 2.38 25.83
C ALA A 308 -20.24 2.26 26.19
N GLY A 309 -19.43 1.64 25.32
CA GLY A 309 -17.97 1.58 25.51
C GLY A 309 -17.32 2.96 25.54
N LEU A 310 -17.72 3.87 24.64
CA LEU A 310 -17.18 5.24 24.61
C LEU A 310 -17.56 6.05 25.85
N ALA A 311 -18.79 5.90 26.35
CA ALA A 311 -19.21 6.52 27.60
C ALA A 311 -18.38 6.01 28.78
N GLU A 312 -18.17 4.69 28.84
CA GLU A 312 -17.35 4.04 29.87
C GLU A 312 -15.88 4.49 29.82
N LEU A 313 -15.29 4.62 28.62
CA LEU A 313 -13.94 5.17 28.46
C LEU A 313 -13.84 6.56 29.08
N PHE A 314 -14.80 7.45 28.80
CA PHE A 314 -14.81 8.80 29.34
C PHE A 314 -15.08 8.86 30.84
N GLU A 315 -15.83 7.91 31.39
CA GLU A 315 -16.02 7.75 32.83
C GLU A 315 -14.73 7.33 33.53
N ARG A 316 -14.05 6.30 33.00
CA ARG A 316 -12.82 5.75 33.59
C ARG A 316 -11.60 6.64 33.37
N MET A 317 -11.57 7.40 32.27
CA MET A 317 -10.50 8.32 31.91
C MET A 317 -11.04 9.74 31.65
N PRO A 318 -11.53 10.45 32.69
CA PRO A 318 -12.18 11.75 32.52
C PRO A 318 -11.23 12.87 32.04
N PHE A 319 -9.91 12.62 31.99
CA PHE A 319 -8.94 13.53 31.39
C PHE A 319 -8.89 13.46 29.85
N ALA A 320 -9.49 12.43 29.22
CA ALA A 320 -9.52 12.26 27.77
C ALA A 320 -10.29 13.41 27.11
N GLY A 321 -9.65 14.19 26.25
CA GLY A 321 -10.27 15.25 25.46
C GLY A 321 -11.16 14.75 24.32
N GLY A 322 -11.06 13.48 23.94
CA GLY A 322 -11.87 12.89 22.88
C GLY A 322 -11.33 11.57 22.33
N LEU A 323 -11.90 11.14 21.21
CA LEU A 323 -11.52 9.94 20.47
C LEU A 323 -11.18 10.30 19.01
N MET A 324 -10.04 9.82 18.53
CA MET A 324 -9.65 9.82 17.13
C MET A 324 -10.01 8.47 16.49
N ILE A 325 -10.62 8.51 15.31
CA ILE A 325 -11.14 7.33 14.62
C ILE A 325 -10.59 7.27 13.20
N ARG A 326 -10.16 6.08 12.78
CA ARG A 326 -9.92 5.71 11.37
C ARG A 326 -10.82 4.53 11.00
N ILE A 327 -11.26 4.46 9.75
CA ILE A 327 -12.17 3.39 9.25
C ILE A 327 -11.61 2.55 8.11
N GLY A 328 -10.57 3.04 7.45
CA GLY A 328 -10.10 2.49 6.19
C GLY A 328 -8.83 1.66 6.31
N GLU A 329 -8.44 1.22 7.50
CA GLU A 329 -7.30 0.33 7.71
C GLU A 329 -7.65 -0.75 8.74
N GLY A 330 -7.11 -1.96 8.53
CA GLY A 330 -7.25 -3.04 9.49
C GLY A 330 -6.72 -4.37 8.98
N GLY A 331 -7.01 -5.45 9.72
CA GLY A 331 -6.54 -6.79 9.41
C GLY A 331 -5.27 -7.22 10.15
N ALA A 332 -4.66 -8.32 9.68
CA ALA A 332 -3.63 -9.04 10.43
C ALA A 332 -2.35 -8.23 10.68
N VAL A 333 -2.01 -7.26 9.82
CA VAL A 333 -0.81 -6.42 9.95
C VAL A 333 -0.85 -5.48 11.15
N TYR A 334 -2.03 -5.23 11.73
CA TYR A 334 -2.20 -4.43 12.94
C TYR A 334 -2.30 -5.26 14.22
N ARG A 335 -2.33 -6.60 14.10
CA ARG A 335 -2.44 -7.49 15.27
C ARG A 335 -1.15 -7.47 16.07
N GLN A 336 -1.30 -7.60 17.37
CA GLN A 336 -0.20 -7.79 18.29
C GLN A 336 -0.28 -9.17 18.92
N GLN A 337 0.87 -9.82 19.07
CA GLN A 337 0.93 -11.10 19.75
C GLN A 337 0.47 -10.97 21.21
N GLY A 338 -0.38 -11.88 21.66
CA GLY A 338 -0.98 -11.82 23.00
C GLY A 338 -2.22 -10.91 23.10
N TRP A 339 -2.56 -10.22 22.02
CA TRP A 339 -3.79 -9.44 21.88
C TRP A 339 -4.74 -10.09 20.88
N ASP A 340 -6.01 -10.19 21.27
CA ASP A 340 -7.09 -10.69 20.42
C ASP A 340 -8.01 -9.58 19.91
N TYR A 341 -7.67 -8.31 20.16
CA TYR A 341 -8.30 -7.18 19.48
C TYR A 341 -7.82 -7.07 18.04
N GLU A 342 -8.74 -6.74 17.14
CA GLU A 342 -8.44 -6.46 15.75
C GLU A 342 -9.41 -5.44 15.16
N SER A 343 -9.02 -4.83 14.05
CA SER A 343 -9.90 -3.98 13.25
C SER A 343 -10.37 -4.70 12.00
N ARG A 344 -11.61 -4.42 11.60
CA ARG A 344 -12.25 -4.91 10.36
C ARG A 344 -12.64 -3.76 9.46
N LEU A 345 -12.38 -3.93 8.16
CA LEU A 345 -12.87 -3.06 7.08
C LEU A 345 -14.38 -3.28 6.87
N ALA A 346 -15.20 -2.85 7.83
CA ALA A 346 -16.66 -3.00 7.82
C ALA A 346 -17.40 -1.67 7.54
N VAL A 347 -16.78 -0.53 7.84
CA VAL A 347 -17.37 0.80 7.60
C VAL A 347 -16.97 1.28 6.20
N THR A 348 -17.68 0.79 5.17
CA THR A 348 -17.27 0.93 3.77
C THR A 348 -18.24 1.74 2.89
N THR A 349 -19.31 2.30 3.46
CA THR A 349 -20.31 3.11 2.74
C THR A 349 -20.55 4.46 3.40
N PRO A 350 -20.99 5.49 2.65
CA PRO A 350 -21.35 6.79 3.23
C PRO A 350 -22.36 6.69 4.38
N GLU A 351 -23.38 5.83 4.25
CA GLU A 351 -24.39 5.60 5.28
C GLU A 351 -23.78 5.04 6.57
N ALA A 352 -22.86 4.07 6.45
CA ALA A 352 -22.19 3.48 7.60
C ALA A 352 -21.29 4.50 8.33
N VAL A 353 -20.57 5.35 7.59
CA VAL A 353 -19.77 6.43 8.18
C VAL A 353 -20.65 7.43 8.92
N ARG A 354 -21.78 7.84 8.32
CA ARG A 354 -22.73 8.77 8.96
C ARG A 354 -23.37 8.16 10.20
N ALA A 355 -23.74 6.88 10.17
CA ALA A 355 -24.28 6.17 11.33
C ALA A 355 -23.27 6.13 12.49
N MET A 356 -22.02 5.76 12.19
CA MET A 356 -20.91 5.77 13.16
C MET A 356 -20.71 7.15 13.78
N LEU A 357 -20.47 8.16 12.95
CA LEU A 357 -20.13 9.50 13.43
C LEU A 357 -21.29 10.11 14.22
N THR A 358 -22.54 9.95 13.76
CA THR A 358 -23.71 10.45 14.50
C THR A 358 -23.79 9.85 15.90
N ALA A 359 -23.59 8.54 16.03
CA ALA A 359 -23.65 7.86 17.32
C ALA A 359 -22.51 8.30 18.25
N LEU A 360 -21.27 8.30 17.76
CA LEU A 360 -20.09 8.62 18.59
C LEU A 360 -20.03 10.11 18.95
N LEU A 361 -20.45 11.01 18.05
CA LEU A 361 -20.60 12.44 18.35
C LEU A 361 -21.68 12.69 19.40
N ALA A 362 -22.82 11.99 19.34
CA ALA A 362 -23.86 12.11 20.35
C ALA A 362 -23.37 11.76 21.77
N THR A 363 -22.51 10.74 21.90
CA THR A 363 -21.88 10.38 23.18
C THR A 363 -20.80 11.38 23.60
N ALA A 364 -19.89 11.74 22.67
CA ALA A 364 -18.78 12.67 22.97
C ALA A 364 -19.28 14.07 23.35
N GLY A 365 -20.29 14.57 22.65
CA GLY A 365 -20.87 15.90 22.88
C GLY A 365 -21.51 16.08 24.25
N GLN A 366 -22.07 15.02 24.87
CA GLN A 366 -22.62 15.10 26.23
C GLN A 366 -21.58 15.54 27.27
N GLY A 367 -20.31 15.17 27.06
CA GLY A 367 -19.18 15.55 27.92
C GLY A 367 -18.32 16.67 27.36
N GLY A 368 -18.75 17.34 26.28
CA GLY A 368 -17.96 18.37 25.59
C GLY A 368 -16.64 17.85 24.99
N ARG A 369 -16.57 16.57 24.61
CA ARG A 369 -15.39 15.92 24.03
C ARG A 369 -15.45 15.96 22.51
N ASP A 370 -14.30 15.96 21.84
CA ASP A 370 -14.27 15.93 20.37
C ASP A 370 -14.21 14.48 19.83
N ILE A 371 -14.75 14.28 18.63
CA ILE A 371 -14.41 13.16 17.76
C ILE A 371 -13.51 13.68 16.65
N ILE A 372 -12.27 13.17 16.58
CA ILE A 372 -11.35 13.44 15.47
C ILE A 372 -11.48 12.33 14.44
N PHE A 373 -12.20 12.59 13.35
CA PHE A 373 -12.34 11.63 12.27
C PHE A 373 -11.20 11.77 11.27
N ARG A 374 -10.36 10.73 11.14
CA ARG A 374 -9.35 10.65 10.10
C ARG A 374 -10.01 10.29 8.78
N SER A 375 -9.92 11.19 7.82
CA SER A 375 -10.46 10.99 6.47
C SER A 375 -9.74 9.90 5.67
N TRP A 376 -8.49 9.55 6.06
CA TRP A 376 -7.63 8.55 5.40
C TRP A 376 -8.28 7.16 5.28
N THR A 377 -8.26 6.60 4.06
CA THR A 377 -8.77 5.26 3.73
C THR A 377 -7.88 4.56 2.69
N VAL A 378 -7.73 3.23 2.74
CA VAL A 378 -6.86 2.47 1.80
C VAL A 378 -7.54 2.11 0.47
N GLY A 379 -8.49 2.91 -0.01
CA GLY A 379 -9.14 2.64 -1.30
C GLY A 379 -10.24 1.57 -1.29
N VAL A 380 -10.67 1.09 -0.11
CA VAL A 380 -11.68 0.02 0.00
C VAL A 380 -13.09 0.60 0.18
N GLY A 381 -14.03 0.07 -0.61
CA GLY A 381 -15.46 0.43 -0.53
C GLY A 381 -15.80 1.76 -1.21
N ALA A 382 -17.07 2.18 -1.07
CA ALA A 382 -17.56 3.43 -1.67
C ALA A 382 -16.97 4.70 -1.01
N VAL A 383 -16.27 4.55 0.12
CA VAL A 383 -15.56 5.62 0.84
C VAL A 383 -14.03 5.52 0.67
N GLY A 384 -13.55 4.67 -0.24
CA GLY A 384 -12.13 4.40 -0.46
C GLY A 384 -11.32 5.60 -0.92
N ASP A 385 -11.95 6.58 -1.57
CA ASP A 385 -11.30 7.81 -2.05
C ASP A 385 -11.69 9.06 -1.23
N LEU A 386 -12.37 8.88 -0.08
CA LEU A 386 -12.84 9.96 0.81
C LEU A 386 -11.76 10.98 1.15
N HIS A 387 -10.52 10.52 1.27
CA HIS A 387 -9.38 11.35 1.66
C HIS A 387 -8.80 12.19 0.52
N THR A 388 -9.08 11.88 -0.75
CA THR A 388 -8.54 12.63 -1.91
C THR A 388 -9.62 13.23 -2.80
N ASN A 389 -10.87 12.75 -2.74
CA ASN A 389 -11.95 13.17 -3.62
C ASN A 389 -12.92 14.15 -2.93
N PRO A 390 -12.99 15.43 -3.37
CA PRO A 390 -13.93 16.42 -2.84
C PRO A 390 -15.41 16.00 -2.90
N ALA A 391 -15.82 15.27 -3.94
CA ALA A 391 -17.22 14.85 -4.09
C ALA A 391 -17.58 13.78 -3.05
N SER A 392 -16.71 12.78 -2.86
CA SER A 392 -16.87 11.76 -1.82
C SER A 392 -16.83 12.38 -0.42
N TYR A 393 -15.95 13.37 -0.19
CA TYR A 393 -15.92 14.15 1.04
C TYR A 393 -17.27 14.84 1.32
N ASP A 394 -17.80 15.57 0.34
CA ASP A 394 -19.04 16.31 0.49
C ASP A 394 -20.25 15.36 0.68
N GLU A 395 -20.28 14.20 0.01
CA GLU A 395 -21.32 13.17 0.18
C GLU A 395 -21.31 12.55 1.59
N VAL A 396 -20.13 12.22 2.11
CA VAL A 396 -19.99 11.52 3.39
C VAL A 396 -20.19 12.49 4.56
N LEU A 397 -19.55 13.66 4.52
CA LEU A 397 -19.45 14.57 5.66
C LEU A 397 -20.29 15.84 5.51
N GLY A 398 -20.75 16.19 4.31
CA GLY A 398 -21.42 17.47 4.05
C GLY A 398 -22.72 17.68 4.83
N THR A 399 -23.37 16.61 5.30
CA THR A 399 -24.60 16.68 6.11
C THR A 399 -24.35 16.67 7.62
N ILE A 400 -23.10 16.49 8.07
CA ILE A 400 -22.76 16.46 9.50
C ILE A 400 -22.26 17.84 9.91
N ASP A 401 -23.06 18.53 10.72
CA ASP A 401 -22.73 19.81 11.34
C ASP A 401 -22.77 19.65 12.87
N ASP A 402 -21.62 19.33 13.44
CA ASP A 402 -21.44 19.15 14.88
C ASP A 402 -20.16 19.87 15.33
N PRO A 403 -20.21 20.73 16.37
CA PRO A 403 -19.04 21.48 16.82
C PRO A 403 -17.93 20.60 17.42
N HIS A 404 -18.23 19.35 17.80
CA HIS A 404 -17.30 18.37 18.33
C HIS A 404 -16.66 17.50 17.24
N LEU A 405 -17.06 17.64 15.97
CA LEU A 405 -16.41 16.94 14.87
C LEU A 405 -15.20 17.73 14.35
N VAL A 406 -14.03 17.09 14.42
CA VAL A 406 -12.80 17.56 13.78
C VAL A 406 -12.39 16.55 12.71
N VAL A 407 -12.15 17.00 11.48
CA VAL A 407 -11.71 16.13 10.39
C VAL A 407 -10.21 16.29 10.17
N SER A 408 -9.49 15.17 10.32
CA SER A 408 -8.05 15.06 10.14
C SER A 408 -7.72 14.54 8.74
N THR A 409 -6.85 15.25 8.02
CA THR A 409 -6.51 14.95 6.63
C THR A 409 -5.03 15.20 6.36
N LYS A 410 -4.35 14.24 5.73
CA LYS A 410 -2.96 14.38 5.29
C LYS A 410 -2.79 15.57 4.34
N TYR A 411 -1.68 16.30 4.47
CA TYR A 411 -1.41 17.45 3.60
C TYR A 411 -1.32 17.12 2.09
N PRO A 412 -0.80 15.96 1.65
CA PRO A 412 -0.86 15.56 0.25
C PRO A 412 -2.14 14.74 -0.05
N ALA A 413 -2.53 14.70 -1.31
CA ALA A 413 -3.62 13.85 -1.80
C ALA A 413 -3.14 12.39 -1.93
N GLY A 414 -2.99 11.71 -0.80
CA GLY A 414 -2.54 10.32 -0.74
C GLY A 414 -1.68 10.06 0.50
N ASP A 415 -0.81 9.06 0.43
CA ASP A 415 -0.05 8.59 1.59
C ASP A 415 1.33 9.22 1.71
N PHE A 416 1.41 10.52 2.03
CA PHE A 416 2.67 11.22 2.33
C PHE A 416 3.82 11.13 1.32
N TYR A 417 3.72 10.43 0.19
CA TYR A 417 4.74 10.39 -0.85
C TYR A 417 5.04 11.81 -1.37
N SER A 418 6.30 12.04 -1.75
CA SER A 418 6.62 13.16 -2.63
C SER A 418 5.97 12.98 -4.00
N HIS A 419 5.88 14.07 -4.77
CA HIS A 419 5.19 14.12 -6.07
C HIS A 419 3.67 13.94 -6.03
N LEU A 420 3.05 13.96 -4.85
CA LEU A 420 1.60 14.06 -4.72
C LEU A 420 1.15 15.54 -4.70
N PRO A 421 -0.03 15.87 -5.26
CA PRO A 421 -0.60 17.20 -5.15
C PRO A 421 -1.01 17.51 -3.71
N LEU A 422 -1.20 18.79 -3.38
CA LEU A 422 -1.83 19.17 -2.11
C LEU A 422 -3.25 18.60 -2.05
N ASN A 423 -3.67 18.17 -0.86
CA ASN A 423 -4.96 17.49 -0.71
C ASN A 423 -6.14 18.45 -0.96
N PRO A 424 -6.96 18.22 -2.01
CA PRO A 424 -8.04 19.14 -2.36
C PRO A 424 -9.20 19.08 -1.36
N THR A 425 -9.34 18.02 -0.57
CA THR A 425 -10.42 17.92 0.42
C THR A 425 -10.22 18.87 1.60
N LEU A 426 -8.98 19.31 1.88
CA LEU A 426 -8.67 20.29 2.93
C LEU A 426 -9.22 21.69 2.64
N THR A 427 -9.59 21.98 1.39
CA THR A 427 -10.22 23.24 0.99
C THR A 427 -11.76 23.16 0.96
N ARG A 428 -12.35 22.11 1.52
CA ARG A 428 -13.78 21.79 1.46
C ARG A 428 -14.40 21.61 2.85
N GLY A 429 -15.74 21.57 2.88
CA GLY A 429 -16.53 21.30 4.08
C GLY A 429 -16.66 22.47 5.06
N ASN A 430 -17.57 22.31 6.02
CA ASN A 430 -17.81 23.27 7.10
C ASN A 430 -17.25 22.79 8.46
N GLN A 431 -16.75 21.56 8.52
CA GLN A 431 -16.22 20.94 9.74
C GLN A 431 -14.92 21.61 10.19
N ARG A 432 -14.60 21.52 11.47
CA ARG A 432 -13.27 21.88 12.00
C ARG A 432 -12.22 20.99 11.35
N ARG A 433 -11.09 21.55 10.91
CA ARG A 433 -10.05 20.80 10.17
C ARG A 433 -8.71 20.82 10.88
N ILE A 434 -8.03 19.69 10.86
CA ILE A 434 -6.60 19.60 11.15
C ILE A 434 -5.82 18.97 9.99
N VAL A 435 -4.61 19.48 9.76
CA VAL A 435 -3.69 18.98 8.72
C VAL A 435 -2.74 17.96 9.33
N GLU A 436 -2.65 16.75 8.76
CA GLU A 436 -1.66 15.74 9.16
C GLU A 436 -0.33 15.96 8.44
N PHE A 437 0.76 15.87 9.20
CA PHE A 437 2.15 15.88 8.73
C PHE A 437 2.89 14.63 9.24
N GLN A 438 3.82 14.11 8.45
CA GLN A 438 4.66 12.98 8.85
C GLN A 438 6.12 13.42 8.92
N SER A 439 6.70 13.40 10.12
CA SER A 439 8.08 13.81 10.36
C SER A 439 9.07 12.71 10.03
N ARG A 440 8.86 11.49 10.58
CA ARG A 440 9.61 10.29 10.20
C ARG A 440 9.06 9.79 8.87
N ARG A 441 9.79 10.05 7.79
CA ARG A 441 9.30 9.78 6.44
C ARG A 441 9.33 8.29 6.14
N GLU A 442 8.16 7.69 6.17
CA GLU A 442 7.90 6.27 6.00
C GLU A 442 8.46 5.76 4.66
N PHE A 443 8.01 6.35 3.56
CA PHE A 443 8.38 5.93 2.20
C PHE A 443 9.73 6.49 1.73
N GLU A 444 10.34 7.41 2.48
CA GLU A 444 11.59 8.06 2.10
C GLU A 444 12.72 7.62 3.04
N GLY A 445 12.97 6.31 3.03
CA GLY A 445 14.05 5.67 3.79
C GLY A 445 13.77 5.54 5.28
N PHE A 446 12.50 5.47 5.72
CA PHE A 446 12.12 5.33 7.13
C PHE A 446 12.70 6.42 8.07
N GLY A 447 13.00 7.61 7.53
CA GLY A 447 13.67 8.69 8.25
C GLY A 447 15.18 8.53 8.44
N SER A 448 15.83 7.57 7.77
CA SER A 448 17.30 7.39 7.77
C SER A 448 18.04 8.33 6.81
N LEU A 449 17.32 9.03 5.93
CA LEU A 449 17.90 9.98 4.97
C LEU A 449 17.62 11.42 5.43
N PRO A 450 18.57 12.37 5.28
CA PRO A 450 18.28 13.79 5.44
C PRO A 450 17.16 14.19 4.49
N ASN A 451 16.12 14.84 5.03
CA ASN A 451 14.92 15.17 4.28
C ASN A 451 14.16 16.34 4.95
N ASP A 452 14.60 17.57 4.67
CA ASP A 452 14.04 18.79 5.24
C ASP A 452 12.74 19.21 4.55
N LEU A 453 11.60 19.00 5.22
CA LEU A 453 10.26 19.29 4.68
C LEU A 453 9.76 20.67 5.07
N THR A 454 10.57 21.50 5.75
CA THR A 454 10.12 22.76 6.34
C THR A 454 9.46 23.68 5.31
N ALA A 455 10.08 23.84 4.13
CA ALA A 455 9.54 24.68 3.06
C ALA A 455 8.24 24.12 2.46
N LEU A 456 8.16 22.80 2.25
CA LEU A 456 6.98 22.13 1.72
C LEU A 456 5.80 22.22 2.70
N HIS A 457 6.04 21.91 3.98
CA HIS A 457 5.04 22.01 5.04
C HIS A 457 4.55 23.46 5.21
N GLN A 458 5.44 24.45 5.11
CA GLN A 458 5.06 25.86 5.11
C GLN A 458 4.14 26.20 3.94
N GLN A 459 4.51 25.81 2.71
CA GLN A 459 3.71 26.07 1.52
C GLN A 459 2.32 25.42 1.62
N ALA A 460 2.27 24.15 2.05
CA ALA A 460 1.02 23.43 2.25
C ALA A 460 0.13 24.15 3.27
N LEU A 461 0.67 24.44 4.46
CA LEU A 461 -0.08 25.08 5.53
C LEU A 461 -0.59 26.47 5.14
N ARG A 462 0.24 27.30 4.49
CA ARG A 462 -0.18 28.63 4.00
C ARG A 462 -1.29 28.52 2.97
N THR A 463 -1.20 27.56 2.04
CA THR A 463 -2.24 27.31 1.04
C THR A 463 -3.57 26.95 1.71
N PHE A 464 -3.57 26.01 2.65
CA PHE A 464 -4.80 25.59 3.32
C PHE A 464 -5.38 26.67 4.22
N LEU A 465 -4.55 27.42 4.95
CA LEU A 465 -5.04 28.52 5.81
C LEU A 465 -5.63 29.68 5.00
N ALA A 466 -5.14 29.91 3.77
CA ALA A 466 -5.71 30.90 2.86
C ALA A 466 -7.04 30.43 2.26
N ALA A 467 -7.14 29.13 1.93
CA ALA A 467 -8.32 28.55 1.28
C ALA A 467 -9.45 28.17 2.25
N ASN A 468 -9.13 27.78 3.49
CA ASN A 468 -10.09 27.25 4.45
C ASN A 468 -9.90 27.85 5.86
N PRO A 469 -10.78 28.75 6.31
CA PRO A 469 -10.69 29.35 7.64
C PRO A 469 -11.01 28.36 8.78
N ARG A 470 -11.56 27.18 8.47
CA ARG A 470 -11.85 26.11 9.44
C ARG A 470 -10.62 25.27 9.82
N VAL A 471 -9.48 25.47 9.15
CA VAL A 471 -8.22 24.85 9.55
C VAL A 471 -7.77 25.50 10.86
N GLU A 472 -7.94 24.75 11.95
CA GLU A 472 -7.67 25.19 13.32
C GLU A 472 -6.47 24.51 13.96
N GLY A 473 -5.93 23.47 13.32
CA GLY A 473 -4.90 22.64 13.91
C GLY A 473 -4.06 21.81 12.95
N SER A 474 -3.14 21.07 13.55
CA SER A 474 -2.29 20.10 12.87
C SER A 474 -2.05 18.87 13.75
N TRP A 475 -1.80 17.72 13.13
CA TRP A 475 -1.31 16.52 13.81
C TRP A 475 -0.02 16.05 13.17
N THR A 476 1.03 15.91 13.98
CA THR A 476 2.36 15.51 13.52
C THR A 476 2.66 14.08 13.96
N TRP A 477 3.05 13.24 13.00
CA TRP A 477 3.50 11.88 13.24
C TRP A 477 5.01 11.91 13.45
N THR A 478 5.45 11.73 14.69
CA THR A 478 6.87 11.86 15.07
C THR A 478 7.62 10.54 15.00
N GLN A 479 6.93 9.42 15.14
CA GLN A 479 7.50 8.08 15.01
C GLN A 479 6.61 7.14 14.20
N ASP A 480 5.30 7.28 14.32
CA ASP A 480 4.33 6.44 13.63
C ASP A 480 4.37 6.66 12.11
N GLY A 481 3.81 5.70 11.37
CA GLY A 481 3.85 5.67 9.91
C GLY A 481 4.71 4.50 9.44
N GLY A 482 4.04 3.55 8.80
CA GLY A 482 4.64 2.33 8.29
C GLY A 482 5.19 1.39 9.37
N PRO A 483 5.96 0.39 8.92
CA PRO A 483 6.62 -0.58 9.77
C PRO A 483 7.57 0.11 10.73
N LEU A 484 7.46 -0.34 11.97
CA LEU A 484 8.28 0.15 13.07
C LEU A 484 9.36 -0.85 13.45
N ARG A 485 9.27 -2.08 12.93
CA ARG A 485 10.19 -3.18 13.19
C ARG A 485 10.98 -3.60 11.95
N ALA A 486 10.49 -3.31 10.75
CA ALA A 486 11.28 -3.37 9.52
C ALA A 486 11.97 -2.02 9.24
N GLY A 487 13.18 -2.09 8.68
CA GLY A 487 14.01 -0.91 8.40
C GLY A 487 14.84 -0.43 9.61
N PRO A 488 15.29 0.84 9.61
CA PRO A 488 16.13 1.42 10.66
C PRO A 488 15.51 1.34 12.05
N THR A 489 16.29 0.94 13.07
CA THR A 489 15.87 0.84 14.48
C THR A 489 15.77 2.19 15.20
N SER A 490 15.66 3.30 14.48
CA SER A 490 15.59 4.64 15.07
C SER A 490 14.30 4.83 15.86
N LEU A 491 14.46 5.21 17.13
CA LEU A 491 13.38 5.49 18.07
C LEU A 491 13.51 6.94 18.54
N TYR A 492 12.52 7.76 18.22
CA TYR A 492 12.50 9.19 18.52
C TYR A 492 12.77 9.44 20.01
N LEU A 493 13.73 10.34 20.29
CA LEU A 493 14.28 10.66 21.61
C LEU A 493 15.06 9.55 22.33
N ARG A 494 15.25 8.36 21.75
CA ARG A 494 15.83 7.20 22.47
C ARG A 494 16.97 6.50 21.75
N ALA A 495 16.83 6.15 20.47
CA ALA A 495 17.81 5.32 19.75
C ALA A 495 17.95 5.70 18.27
N GLY A 496 19.04 5.28 17.64
CA GLY A 496 19.37 5.63 16.26
C GLY A 496 19.68 7.12 16.06
N PHE A 497 19.52 7.60 14.82
CA PHE A 497 19.80 8.98 14.44
C PHE A 497 18.52 9.78 14.16
N TRP A 498 17.63 9.78 15.15
CA TRP A 498 16.30 10.41 15.07
C TRP A 498 16.31 11.92 14.85
N GLN A 499 17.45 12.58 15.08
CA GLN A 499 17.63 14.01 14.80
C GLN A 499 17.31 14.35 13.33
N LEU A 500 17.51 13.42 12.39
CA LEU A 500 17.18 13.66 10.97
C LEU A 500 15.72 14.06 10.76
N TYR A 501 14.79 13.47 11.51
CA TYR A 501 13.37 13.76 11.41
C TYR A 501 12.82 14.63 12.56
N ASP A 502 13.58 14.84 13.64
CA ASP A 502 13.27 15.86 14.66
C ASP A 502 13.15 17.26 14.06
N LEU A 503 13.97 17.58 13.04
CA LEU A 503 13.85 18.82 12.28
C LEU A 503 12.41 19.04 11.78
N ASN A 504 11.81 18.00 11.20
CA ASN A 504 10.46 18.07 10.65
C ASN A 504 9.40 18.20 11.75
N THR A 505 9.62 17.59 12.92
CA THR A 505 8.74 17.73 14.10
C THR A 505 8.82 19.15 14.67
N TYR A 506 10.04 19.65 14.91
CA TYR A 506 10.28 21.02 15.33
C TYR A 506 9.68 22.03 14.34
N ALA A 507 9.91 21.84 13.04
CA ALA A 507 9.37 22.71 12.00
C ALA A 507 7.85 22.75 11.96
N ALA A 508 7.17 21.61 12.07
CA ALA A 508 5.71 21.53 12.11
C ALA A 508 5.15 22.35 13.29
N ALA A 509 5.72 22.23 14.48
CA ALA A 509 5.30 23.00 15.65
C ALA A 509 5.52 24.52 15.47
N ARG A 510 6.67 24.92 14.92
CA ARG A 510 7.01 26.33 14.65
C ARG A 510 6.08 26.95 13.62
N LEU A 511 5.77 26.22 12.55
CA LEU A 511 4.84 26.66 11.51
C LEU A 511 3.40 26.72 12.03
N ALA A 512 2.97 25.78 12.88
CA ALA A 512 1.67 25.85 13.53
C ALA A 512 1.52 27.07 14.44
N TRP A 513 2.62 27.53 15.07
CA TRP A 513 2.65 28.77 15.84
C TRP A 513 2.62 30.01 14.94
N ARG A 514 3.51 30.07 13.94
CA ARG A 514 3.65 31.19 12.98
C ARG A 514 3.99 30.66 11.58
N PRO A 515 2.98 30.46 10.70
CA PRO A 515 3.17 29.91 9.36
C PRO A 515 4.05 30.77 8.44
N ASP A 516 4.16 32.07 8.71
CA ASP A 516 4.95 33.01 7.90
C ASP A 516 6.42 33.13 8.35
N THR A 517 6.85 32.36 9.35
CA THR A 517 8.27 32.32 9.75
C THR A 517 9.10 31.72 8.61
N PRO A 518 10.15 32.36 8.09
CA PRO A 518 10.94 31.82 6.98
C PRO A 518 11.44 30.39 7.26
N ALA A 519 11.27 29.49 6.30
CA ALA A 519 11.60 28.06 6.47
C ALA A 519 13.09 27.85 6.78
N GLU A 520 13.95 28.61 6.13
CA GLU A 520 15.40 28.60 6.34
C GLU A 520 15.80 29.13 7.72
N GLU A 521 15.00 30.01 8.33
CA GLU A 521 15.21 30.46 9.71
C GLU A 521 14.90 29.33 10.71
N ILE A 522 13.77 28.63 10.51
CA ILE A 522 13.40 27.48 11.36
C ILE A 522 14.47 26.40 11.30
N THR A 523 14.94 26.07 10.10
CA THR A 523 15.97 25.05 9.88
C THR A 523 17.29 25.43 10.55
N ARG A 524 17.73 26.68 10.36
CA ARG A 524 18.93 27.20 11.04
C ARG A 524 18.80 27.18 12.55
N ASP A 525 17.66 27.63 13.08
CA ASP A 525 17.40 27.61 14.51
C ASP A 525 17.53 26.20 15.07
N TRP A 526 16.97 25.20 14.38
CA TRP A 526 17.09 23.80 14.77
C TRP A 526 18.55 23.31 14.70
N VAL A 527 19.29 23.60 13.63
CA VAL A 527 20.71 23.22 13.48
C VAL A 527 21.55 23.78 14.64
N ARG A 528 21.29 25.02 15.09
CA ARG A 528 21.96 25.63 16.24
C ARG A 528 21.67 24.92 17.56
N GLN A 529 20.44 24.43 17.71
CA GLN A 529 20.01 23.69 18.89
C GLN A 529 20.61 22.29 18.93
N THR A 530 20.66 21.62 17.77
CA THR A 530 20.99 20.19 17.68
C THR A 530 22.46 19.92 17.42
N PHE A 531 23.09 20.62 16.46
CA PHE A 531 24.43 20.27 15.98
C PHE A 531 25.52 21.25 16.41
N SER A 532 25.40 22.53 16.08
CA SER A 532 26.47 23.50 16.31
C SER A 532 25.99 24.95 16.17
N THR A 533 26.56 25.84 16.99
CA THR A 533 26.44 27.30 16.83
C THR A 533 27.65 27.94 16.13
N ASP A 534 28.63 27.15 15.71
CA ASP A 534 29.75 27.63 14.90
C ASP A 534 29.24 28.05 13.51
N PRO A 535 29.50 29.29 13.05
CA PRO A 535 28.94 29.77 11.80
C PRO A 535 29.31 28.97 10.55
N ALA A 536 30.50 28.36 10.49
CA ALA A 536 30.91 27.58 9.32
C ALA A 536 30.20 26.22 9.28
N THR A 537 30.14 25.55 10.43
CA THR A 537 29.48 24.26 10.62
C THR A 537 27.96 24.36 10.44
N GLU A 538 27.34 25.39 11.03
CA GLU A 538 25.93 25.72 10.82
C GLU A 538 25.60 25.87 9.34
N ARG A 539 26.37 26.70 8.60
CA ARG A 539 26.16 26.92 7.17
C ARG A 539 26.28 25.63 6.36
N ALA A 540 27.29 24.80 6.65
CA ALA A 540 27.48 23.53 5.97
C ALA A 540 26.28 22.60 6.15
N ILE A 541 25.77 22.46 7.38
CA ILE A 541 24.61 21.60 7.67
C ILE A 541 23.33 22.17 7.05
N THR A 542 23.08 23.49 7.14
CA THR A 542 21.92 24.09 6.48
C THR A 542 21.99 24.00 4.96
N GLY A 543 23.19 24.09 4.37
CA GLY A 543 23.41 23.89 2.94
C GLY A 543 23.17 22.44 2.51
N MET A 544 23.54 21.47 3.35
CA MET A 544 23.22 20.06 3.15
C MET A 544 21.69 19.84 3.20
N LEU A 545 21.01 20.35 4.22
CA LEU A 545 19.56 20.23 4.36
C LEU A 545 18.80 20.90 3.21
N ALA A 546 19.28 22.04 2.71
CA ALA A 546 18.68 22.71 1.55
C ALA A 546 18.75 21.88 0.24
N ARG A 547 19.68 20.93 0.14
CA ARG A 547 19.82 19.99 -1.00
C ARG A 547 19.06 18.68 -0.78
N SER A 548 18.74 18.35 0.46
CA SER A 548 18.20 17.05 0.86
C SER A 548 16.92 16.64 0.12
N ARG A 549 15.97 17.56 -0.06
CA ARG A 549 14.74 17.34 -0.83
C ARG A 549 15.01 16.97 -2.28
N ALA A 550 15.89 17.70 -2.93
CA ALA A 550 16.26 17.41 -4.32
C ALA A 550 16.98 16.06 -4.46
N ALA A 551 17.82 15.70 -3.48
CA ALA A 551 18.50 14.40 -3.46
C ALA A 551 17.49 13.25 -3.30
N VAL A 552 16.60 13.32 -2.31
CA VAL A 552 15.55 12.31 -2.05
C VAL A 552 14.61 12.16 -3.23
N THR A 553 14.03 13.26 -3.74
CA THR A 553 13.08 13.22 -4.86
C THR A 553 13.71 12.62 -6.11
N LYS A 554 14.97 12.93 -6.42
CA LYS A 554 15.66 12.38 -7.61
C LYS A 554 16.17 10.96 -7.41
N GLY A 555 16.54 10.59 -6.19
CA GLY A 555 17.10 9.29 -5.86
C GLY A 555 16.04 8.21 -5.73
N LEU A 556 14.94 8.52 -5.05
CA LEU A 556 13.88 7.57 -4.75
C LEU A 556 12.72 7.59 -5.76
N TYR A 557 12.52 8.66 -6.53
CA TYR A 557 11.44 8.75 -7.53
C TYR A 557 12.00 8.83 -8.96
N ILE A 558 11.21 8.33 -9.92
CA ILE A 558 11.46 8.51 -11.35
C ILE A 558 10.58 9.68 -11.82
N GLY A 559 11.12 10.89 -11.80
CA GLY A 559 10.39 12.15 -12.01
C GLY A 559 9.36 12.14 -13.14
N PRO A 560 9.71 11.78 -14.40
CA PRO A 560 8.74 11.75 -15.49
C PRO A 560 7.50 10.88 -15.26
N TYR A 561 7.62 9.80 -14.47
CA TYR A 561 6.50 8.98 -14.01
C TYR A 561 5.84 9.57 -12.77
N ALA A 562 6.63 9.94 -11.75
CA ALA A 562 6.15 10.44 -10.46
C ALA A 562 5.34 11.73 -10.59
N ASP A 563 5.63 12.58 -11.59
CA ASP A 563 4.88 13.80 -11.90
C ASP A 563 3.52 13.54 -12.60
N LYS A 564 3.06 12.28 -12.61
CA LYS A 564 1.77 11.87 -13.16
C LYS A 564 0.87 11.33 -12.07
N GLN A 565 -0.41 11.64 -12.17
CA GLN A 565 -1.46 10.87 -11.49
C GLN A 565 -1.77 9.67 -12.38
N VAL A 566 -1.56 8.47 -11.86
CA VAL A 566 -1.75 7.21 -12.58
C VAL A 566 -2.92 6.46 -11.97
N LYS A 567 -3.74 5.83 -12.81
CA LYS A 567 -4.78 4.89 -12.40
C LYS A 567 -4.49 3.52 -12.99
N ALA A 568 -4.56 2.50 -12.16
CA ALA A 568 -4.40 1.10 -12.56
C ALA A 568 -5.19 0.19 -11.64
N LEU A 569 -5.89 -0.80 -12.19
CA LEU A 569 -6.67 -1.80 -11.45
C LEU A 569 -7.72 -1.18 -10.51
N GLY A 570 -8.28 -0.03 -10.87
CA GLY A 570 -9.22 0.71 -10.02
C GLY A 570 -8.57 1.48 -8.87
N LEU A 571 -7.25 1.57 -8.84
CA LEU A 571 -6.45 2.22 -7.80
C LEU A 571 -5.63 3.37 -8.37
N GLU A 572 -5.07 4.20 -7.50
CA GLU A 572 -4.05 5.20 -7.82
C GLU A 572 -2.71 4.72 -7.24
N PRO A 573 -1.86 4.02 -8.03
CA PRO A 573 -0.59 3.52 -7.54
C PRO A 573 0.31 4.65 -7.03
N PRO A 574 1.11 4.42 -5.98
CA PRO A 574 2.07 5.39 -5.50
C PRO A 574 3.01 5.95 -6.59
N PRO A 575 3.49 7.20 -6.47
CA PRO A 575 4.45 7.75 -7.43
C PRO A 575 5.84 7.06 -7.37
N MET A 576 6.08 6.22 -6.35
CA MET A 576 7.37 5.55 -6.11
C MET A 576 7.40 4.06 -6.52
N MET A 577 6.43 3.54 -7.29
CA MET A 577 6.24 2.08 -7.53
C MET A 577 7.46 1.20 -7.87
N TRP A 578 8.56 1.74 -8.40
CA TRP A 578 9.79 0.96 -8.64
C TRP A 578 10.53 0.56 -7.34
N ILE A 579 10.25 1.25 -6.23
CA ILE A 579 10.54 0.85 -4.86
C ILE A 579 9.17 0.72 -4.19
N PHE A 580 8.69 -0.50 -4.03
CA PHE A 580 7.34 -0.75 -3.54
C PHE A 580 7.27 -0.47 -2.03
N GLU A 581 6.39 0.47 -1.65
CA GLU A 581 6.26 1.02 -0.30
C GLU A 581 7.61 1.54 0.24
N TRP A 582 8.26 0.79 1.13
CA TRP A 582 9.34 1.32 1.98
C TRP A 582 10.75 1.09 1.41
N ASP A 583 11.20 -0.16 1.37
CA ASP A 583 12.59 -0.55 1.04
C ASP A 583 12.68 -1.71 0.03
N ILE A 584 11.55 -2.14 -0.54
CA ILE A 584 11.48 -3.28 -1.46
C ILE A 584 11.69 -2.78 -2.89
N VAL A 585 12.90 -2.97 -3.43
CA VAL A 585 13.18 -2.64 -4.83
C VAL A 585 12.49 -3.66 -5.74
N THR A 586 11.51 -3.20 -6.52
CA THR A 586 10.66 -4.12 -7.29
C THR A 586 11.37 -4.67 -8.52
N GLY A 587 10.87 -5.79 -9.05
CA GLY A 587 11.31 -6.37 -10.32
C GLY A 587 10.15 -6.83 -11.21
N ASP A 588 8.94 -6.34 -10.95
CA ASP A 588 7.73 -6.76 -11.66
C ASP A 588 7.50 -5.97 -12.95
N SER A 589 7.02 -6.66 -13.99
CA SER A 589 6.73 -6.05 -15.29
C SER A 589 5.59 -5.03 -15.23
N ALA A 590 4.56 -5.23 -14.39
CA ALA A 590 3.41 -4.34 -14.35
C ALA A 590 3.80 -2.92 -13.93
N ALA A 591 4.62 -2.77 -12.89
CA ALA A 591 5.14 -1.49 -12.46
C ALA A 591 6.21 -0.96 -13.43
N LEU A 592 7.28 -1.74 -13.68
CA LEU A 592 8.45 -1.25 -14.40
C LEU A 592 8.17 -0.90 -15.87
N ASP A 593 7.38 -1.71 -16.58
CA ASP A 593 7.03 -1.44 -17.98
C ASP A 593 6.08 -0.23 -18.08
N SER A 594 5.17 -0.07 -17.13
CA SER A 594 4.27 1.09 -17.06
C SER A 594 5.06 2.38 -16.78
N ILE A 595 6.03 2.33 -15.86
CA ILE A 595 6.93 3.45 -15.57
C ILE A 595 7.69 3.86 -16.83
N TYR A 596 8.26 2.90 -17.56
CA TYR A 596 8.90 3.17 -18.84
C TYR A 596 7.91 3.78 -19.84
N ALA A 597 6.73 3.19 -20.04
CA ALA A 597 5.78 3.65 -21.04
C ALA A 597 5.32 5.10 -20.81
N VAL A 598 5.11 5.48 -19.54
CA VAL A 598 4.78 6.85 -19.14
C VAL A 598 5.99 7.79 -19.29
N SER A 599 7.20 7.30 -19.03
CA SER A 599 8.43 8.10 -19.06
C SER A 599 9.12 8.16 -20.42
N ARG A 600 8.69 7.36 -21.41
CA ARG A 600 9.44 7.09 -22.65
C ARG A 600 9.85 8.34 -23.42
N ASP A 601 8.99 9.36 -23.46
CA ASP A 601 9.22 10.60 -24.20
C ASP A 601 10.25 11.52 -23.48
N ARG A 602 10.58 11.20 -22.22
CA ARG A 602 11.56 11.87 -21.35
C ARG A 602 12.53 10.86 -20.72
N LEU A 603 12.86 9.77 -21.45
CA LEU A 603 13.64 8.65 -20.91
C LEU A 603 15.04 9.06 -20.43
N ASP A 604 15.74 9.91 -21.19
CA ASP A 604 17.08 10.37 -20.80
C ASP A 604 17.03 11.23 -19.54
N GLU A 605 15.94 11.99 -19.34
CA GLU A 605 15.72 12.72 -18.09
C GLU A 605 15.45 11.77 -16.91
N ALA A 606 14.61 10.74 -17.12
CA ALA A 606 14.33 9.72 -16.11
C ALA A 606 15.62 9.05 -15.62
N ILE A 607 16.50 8.68 -16.55
CA ILE A 607 17.81 8.06 -16.26
C ILE A 607 18.74 9.07 -15.56
N ALA A 608 18.94 10.26 -16.16
CA ALA A 608 19.84 11.29 -15.62
C ALA A 608 19.40 11.83 -14.24
N GLY A 609 18.15 11.59 -13.83
CA GLY A 609 17.71 11.85 -12.45
C GLY A 609 18.54 11.08 -11.42
N GLY A 610 18.97 9.85 -11.73
CA GLY A 610 19.75 9.01 -10.80
C GLY A 610 21.15 9.60 -10.56
N ASP A 611 21.83 9.96 -11.65
CA ASP A 611 23.15 10.60 -11.57
C ASP A 611 23.11 11.92 -10.81
N ARG A 612 22.05 12.72 -11.02
CA ARG A 612 21.82 13.97 -10.28
C ARG A 612 21.59 13.72 -8.78
N ALA A 613 20.91 12.64 -8.41
CA ALA A 613 20.72 12.28 -7.01
C ALA A 613 22.05 11.91 -6.33
N VAL A 614 22.89 11.12 -7.00
CA VAL A 614 24.23 10.76 -6.51
C VAL A 614 25.10 12.00 -6.35
N ALA A 615 25.11 12.89 -7.34
CA ALA A 615 25.87 14.15 -7.27
C ALA A 615 25.45 15.01 -6.07
N LEU A 616 24.15 15.18 -5.84
CA LEU A 616 23.63 15.92 -4.69
C LEU A 616 24.00 15.25 -3.36
N ALA A 617 23.89 13.93 -3.25
CA ALA A 617 24.27 13.20 -2.04
C ALA A 617 25.78 13.33 -1.75
N VAL A 618 26.62 13.31 -2.79
CA VAL A 618 28.07 13.57 -2.69
C VAL A 618 28.35 15.00 -2.22
N GLU A 619 27.70 16.01 -2.80
CA GLU A 619 27.83 17.41 -2.35
C GLU A 619 27.44 17.56 -0.88
N MET A 620 26.31 16.95 -0.48
CA MET A 620 25.83 16.95 0.90
C MET A 620 26.85 16.33 1.86
N ARG A 621 27.42 15.17 1.50
CA ARG A 621 28.46 14.44 2.24
C ARG A 621 29.73 15.27 2.37
N ASP A 622 30.18 15.88 1.28
CA ASP A 622 31.41 16.70 1.25
C ASP A 622 31.27 17.98 2.11
N LEU A 623 30.10 18.64 2.08
CA LEU A 623 29.80 19.81 2.92
C LEU A 623 30.00 19.49 4.41
N VAL A 624 29.45 18.37 4.87
CA VAL A 624 29.55 17.95 6.28
C VAL A 624 30.96 17.44 6.60
N ALA A 625 31.57 16.64 5.72
CA ALA A 625 32.91 16.10 5.95
C ALA A 625 33.99 17.20 6.07
N ALA A 626 33.82 18.35 5.38
CA ALA A 626 34.74 19.48 5.44
C ALA A 626 34.67 20.29 6.75
N THR A 627 33.71 20.04 7.62
CA THR A 627 33.57 20.73 8.92
C THR A 627 34.57 20.20 9.96
N ASP A 628 34.99 21.08 10.88
CA ASP A 628 35.83 20.72 12.02
C ASP A 628 35.02 19.92 13.06
N PRO A 629 35.40 18.68 13.41
CA PRO A 629 34.70 17.91 14.44
C PRO A 629 34.58 18.60 15.81
N ALA A 630 35.52 19.50 16.16
CA ALA A 630 35.54 20.18 17.45
C ALA A 630 34.46 21.27 17.59
N THR A 631 33.82 21.68 16.49
CA THR A 631 32.77 22.71 16.51
C THR A 631 31.39 22.12 16.79
N TYR A 632 31.23 20.80 16.76
CA TYR A 632 29.97 20.13 17.07
C TYR A 632 29.73 20.09 18.57
N ARG A 633 28.46 20.15 18.97
CA ARG A 633 28.04 19.94 20.37
C ARG A 633 28.47 18.57 20.90
N ASP A 634 28.44 17.56 20.03
CA ASP A 634 28.94 16.21 20.29
C ASP A 634 29.61 15.69 19.00
N PRO A 635 30.90 15.32 19.04
CA PRO A 635 31.60 14.74 17.89
C PRO A 635 30.90 13.49 17.31
N ALA A 636 30.18 12.72 18.13
CA ALA A 636 29.42 11.55 17.67
C ALA A 636 28.28 11.93 16.70
N LEU A 637 27.70 13.13 16.83
CA LEU A 637 26.67 13.62 15.90
C LEU A 637 27.23 13.85 14.50
N ARG A 638 28.46 14.39 14.40
CA ARG A 638 29.14 14.54 13.09
C ARG A 638 29.39 13.19 12.45
N GLN A 639 29.86 12.21 13.23
CA GLN A 639 30.13 10.88 12.72
C GLN A 639 28.86 10.23 12.18
N ARG A 640 27.78 10.16 12.98
CA ARG A 640 26.49 9.62 12.52
C ARG A 640 25.96 10.32 11.26
N LEU A 641 26.07 11.65 11.21
CA LEU A 641 25.64 12.41 10.04
C LEU A 641 26.47 12.08 8.79
N THR A 642 27.78 11.88 8.95
CA THR A 642 28.65 11.49 7.83
C THR A 642 28.36 10.05 7.39
N ASP A 643 28.19 9.11 8.33
CA ASP A 643 27.84 7.71 8.05
C ASP A 643 26.51 7.59 7.31
N THR A 644 25.50 8.36 7.73
CA THR A 644 24.21 8.47 7.03
C THR A 644 24.38 9.00 5.60
N LEU A 645 25.22 10.01 5.39
CA LEU A 645 25.44 10.60 4.07
C LEU A 645 26.21 9.63 3.16
N ASP A 646 27.18 8.88 3.70
CA ASP A 646 27.86 7.81 2.96
C ASP A 646 26.91 6.67 2.59
N PHE A 647 25.99 6.28 3.49
CA PHE A 647 24.91 5.35 3.18
C PHE A 647 24.01 5.88 2.07
N GLN A 648 23.59 7.15 2.13
CA GLN A 648 22.75 7.75 1.10
C GLN A 648 23.45 7.74 -0.28
N VAL A 649 24.75 8.05 -0.33
CA VAL A 649 25.54 7.98 -1.57
C VAL A 649 25.55 6.56 -2.12
N ASP A 650 25.91 5.56 -1.31
CA ASP A 650 26.01 4.16 -1.74
C ASP A 650 24.64 3.58 -2.19
N LEU A 651 23.58 3.89 -1.45
CA LEU A 651 22.21 3.54 -1.82
C LEU A 651 21.82 4.17 -3.16
N PHE A 652 22.07 5.47 -3.35
CA PHE A 652 21.70 6.16 -4.59
C PHE A 652 22.54 5.72 -5.78
N GLU A 653 23.82 5.37 -5.61
CA GLU A 653 24.63 4.75 -6.66
C GLU A 653 24.04 3.40 -7.09
N THR A 654 23.61 2.59 -6.12
CA THR A 654 22.99 1.28 -6.36
C THR A 654 21.65 1.43 -7.09
N LEU A 655 20.78 2.33 -6.61
CA LEU A 655 19.47 2.61 -7.20
C LEU A 655 19.58 3.28 -8.59
N ALA A 656 20.56 4.15 -8.83
CA ALA A 656 20.78 4.76 -10.14
C ALA A 656 21.21 3.72 -11.20
N ALA A 657 22.08 2.76 -10.81
CA ALA A 657 22.45 1.64 -11.67
C ALA A 657 21.25 0.74 -11.97
N TYR A 658 20.42 0.45 -10.96
CA TYR A 658 19.20 -0.34 -11.13
C TYR A 658 18.19 0.36 -12.05
N ARG A 659 17.96 1.66 -11.83
CA ARG A 659 17.09 2.51 -12.67
C ARG A 659 17.47 2.42 -14.14
N THR A 660 18.76 2.57 -14.44
CA THR A 660 19.27 2.49 -15.81
C THR A 660 19.07 1.09 -16.39
N THR A 661 19.29 0.05 -15.58
CA THR A 661 19.10 -1.35 -15.96
C THR A 661 17.66 -1.60 -16.43
N VAL A 662 16.66 -1.26 -15.61
CA VAL A 662 15.24 -1.55 -15.92
C VAL A 662 14.70 -0.69 -17.06
N LEU A 663 15.07 0.60 -17.11
CA LEU A 663 14.59 1.51 -18.15
C LEU A 663 15.17 1.18 -19.53
N ARG A 664 16.45 0.79 -19.62
CA ARG A 664 17.07 0.36 -20.89
C ARG A 664 16.60 -1.04 -21.31
N HIS A 665 16.29 -1.94 -20.38
CA HIS A 665 15.65 -3.22 -20.70
C HIS A 665 14.27 -3.01 -21.32
N ALA A 666 13.40 -2.22 -20.68
CA ALA A 666 12.10 -1.88 -21.22
C ALA A 666 12.19 -1.16 -22.58
N GLN A 667 13.17 -0.25 -22.76
CA GLN A 667 13.45 0.36 -24.07
C GLN A 667 13.80 -0.66 -25.15
N TRP A 668 14.59 -1.68 -24.81
CA TRP A 668 14.90 -2.77 -25.73
C TRP A 668 13.67 -3.65 -26.00
N LEU A 669 12.83 -3.91 -24.99
CA LEU A 669 11.58 -4.64 -25.17
C LEU A 669 10.60 -3.90 -26.09
N ASP A 670 10.57 -2.57 -26.06
CA ASP A 670 9.76 -1.72 -26.94
C ASP A 670 10.35 -1.65 -28.36
N THR A 671 11.59 -1.17 -28.47
CA THR A 671 12.20 -0.77 -29.74
C THR A 671 12.98 -1.89 -30.44
N GLY A 672 13.56 -2.82 -29.67
CA GLY A 672 14.53 -3.81 -30.16
C GLY A 672 15.89 -3.25 -30.52
N ASP A 673 16.18 -2.00 -30.15
CA ASP A 673 17.45 -1.36 -30.44
C ASP A 673 18.62 -2.10 -29.79
N GLY A 674 19.66 -2.35 -30.59
CA GLY A 674 20.87 -3.01 -30.12
C GLY A 674 21.66 -2.16 -29.13
N THR A 675 21.60 -0.84 -29.24
CA THR A 675 22.30 0.09 -28.33
C THR A 675 21.64 0.06 -26.95
N ALA A 676 20.31 0.17 -26.88
CA ALA A 676 19.55 0.00 -25.65
C ALA A 676 19.88 -1.33 -24.94
N ARG A 677 20.00 -2.43 -25.70
CA ARG A 677 20.40 -3.73 -25.15
C ARG A 677 21.82 -3.72 -24.57
N GLN A 678 22.79 -3.10 -25.24
CA GLN A 678 24.16 -2.99 -24.73
C GLN A 678 24.21 -2.14 -23.46
N GLN A 679 23.50 -1.02 -23.44
CA GLN A 679 23.41 -0.14 -22.28
C GLN A 679 22.74 -0.82 -21.08
N TRP A 680 21.66 -1.57 -21.31
CA TRP A 680 21.03 -2.40 -20.28
C TRP A 680 22.03 -3.39 -19.66
N GLN A 681 22.75 -4.16 -20.48
CA GLN A 681 23.69 -5.16 -19.99
C GLN A 681 24.89 -4.54 -19.24
N ALA A 682 25.40 -3.39 -19.72
CA ALA A 682 26.42 -2.63 -19.03
C ALA A 682 25.92 -2.11 -17.67
N ALA A 683 24.73 -1.50 -17.63
CA ALA A 683 24.13 -1.00 -16.40
C ALA A 683 23.85 -2.13 -15.39
N ARG A 684 23.42 -3.31 -15.87
CA ARG A 684 23.20 -4.47 -15.01
C ARG A 684 24.48 -4.94 -14.32
N ALA A 685 25.60 -5.01 -15.04
CA ALA A 685 26.87 -5.40 -14.45
C ALA A 685 27.31 -4.43 -13.32
N VAL A 686 27.05 -3.13 -13.52
CA VAL A 686 27.28 -2.11 -12.48
C VAL A 686 26.33 -2.32 -11.31
N TYR A 687 25.03 -2.51 -11.56
CA TYR A 687 24.02 -2.77 -10.52
C TYR A 687 24.39 -3.97 -9.65
N GLU A 688 24.73 -5.12 -10.24
CA GLU A 688 25.09 -6.33 -9.49
C GLU A 688 26.31 -6.09 -8.57
N THR A 689 27.31 -5.37 -9.07
CA THR A 689 28.51 -5.02 -8.30
C THR A 689 28.16 -4.08 -7.13
N ARG A 690 27.35 -3.05 -7.40
CA ARG A 690 26.93 -2.06 -6.40
C ARG A 690 26.03 -2.69 -5.33
N LYS A 691 25.02 -3.46 -5.74
CA LYS A 691 24.15 -4.23 -4.84
C LYS A 691 24.96 -5.14 -3.93
N ALA A 692 25.91 -5.91 -4.46
CA ALA A 692 26.75 -6.79 -3.66
C ALA A 692 27.58 -6.00 -2.62
N GLY A 693 28.13 -4.84 -3.00
CA GLY A 693 28.83 -3.94 -2.08
C GLY A 693 27.91 -3.35 -1.00
N HIS A 694 26.72 -2.90 -1.39
CA HIS A 694 25.70 -2.35 -0.49
C HIS A 694 25.26 -3.39 0.55
N LEU A 695 24.90 -4.60 0.11
CA LEU A 695 24.53 -5.71 0.99
C LEU A 695 25.67 -6.13 1.91
N ALA A 696 26.91 -6.13 1.42
CA ALA A 696 28.08 -6.47 2.24
C ALA A 696 28.37 -5.42 3.32
N ARG A 697 28.11 -4.13 3.03
CA ARG A 697 28.36 -3.04 3.98
C ARG A 697 27.22 -2.87 4.98
N TYR A 698 25.98 -2.93 4.52
CA TYR A 698 24.79 -2.52 5.28
C TYR A 698 23.82 -3.66 5.62
N GLY A 699 24.04 -4.88 5.11
CA GLY A 699 23.12 -6.00 5.33
C GLY A 699 22.97 -6.44 6.79
N GLY A 700 23.90 -6.05 7.67
CA GLY A 700 23.81 -6.26 9.12
C GLY A 700 23.73 -4.97 9.93
N ASP A 701 23.64 -3.81 9.27
CA ASP A 701 23.50 -2.52 9.95
C ASP A 701 22.03 -2.31 10.34
N ARG A 702 21.79 -1.95 11.60
CA ARG A 702 20.43 -1.74 12.14
C ARG A 702 19.97 -0.31 12.07
N ASP A 703 20.89 0.65 12.03
CA ASP A 703 20.55 2.07 11.93
C ASP A 703 20.51 2.53 10.46
N LEU A 704 21.28 1.86 9.59
CA LEU A 704 21.36 2.11 8.14
C LEU A 704 21.24 0.79 7.34
N PRO A 705 20.15 0.02 7.50
CA PRO A 705 20.01 -1.29 6.85
C PRO A 705 19.96 -1.20 5.34
N ALA A 706 20.50 -2.23 4.70
CA ALA A 706 20.40 -2.38 3.25
C ALA A 706 18.94 -2.54 2.78
N TYR A 707 18.63 -1.99 1.60
CA TYR A 707 17.33 -2.19 0.96
C TYR A 707 17.14 -3.66 0.53
N GLN A 708 15.89 -4.08 0.35
CA GLN A 708 15.55 -5.43 -0.09
C GLN A 708 15.50 -5.55 -1.62
N PHE A 709 16.44 -6.30 -2.19
CA PHE A 709 16.61 -6.48 -3.64
C PHE A 709 16.06 -7.80 -4.20
N THR A 710 15.45 -8.66 -3.37
CA THR A 710 14.95 -9.98 -3.81
C THR A 710 14.01 -9.88 -5.03
N ALA A 711 13.09 -8.92 -5.06
CA ALA A 711 12.17 -8.75 -6.17
C ALA A 711 12.89 -8.25 -7.44
N ALA A 712 13.80 -7.29 -7.31
CA ALA A 712 14.66 -6.82 -8.40
C ALA A 712 15.51 -7.95 -9.02
N ASP A 713 16.05 -8.85 -8.19
CA ASP A 713 16.84 -10.00 -8.65
C ASP A 713 15.98 -11.00 -9.43
N LEU A 714 14.76 -11.28 -8.95
CA LEU A 714 13.80 -12.07 -9.69
C LEU A 714 13.47 -11.44 -11.07
N GLY A 715 13.26 -10.12 -11.12
CA GLY A 715 12.99 -9.41 -12.38
C GLY A 715 14.17 -9.48 -13.35
N THR A 716 15.37 -9.17 -12.88
CA THR A 716 16.60 -9.16 -13.70
C THR A 716 16.98 -10.55 -14.20
N ASP A 717 16.79 -11.61 -13.42
CA ASP A 717 16.99 -13.00 -13.85
C ASP A 717 16.06 -13.40 -15.01
N ARG A 718 14.82 -12.90 -15.01
CA ARG A 718 13.84 -13.16 -16.09
C ARG A 718 14.19 -12.35 -17.33
N ALA A 719 14.49 -11.06 -17.15
CA ALA A 719 14.95 -10.18 -18.21
C ALA A 719 16.13 -10.79 -18.99
N ASP A 720 17.09 -11.37 -18.27
CA ASP A 720 18.26 -12.02 -18.85
C ASP A 720 17.96 -13.23 -19.73
N ARG A 721 16.91 -13.97 -19.38
CA ARG A 721 16.49 -15.17 -20.10
C ARG A 721 15.72 -14.81 -21.38
N ASP A 722 15.20 -13.58 -21.50
CA ASP A 722 14.36 -13.17 -22.64
C ASP A 722 14.97 -13.45 -24.02
N PRO A 723 16.23 -13.10 -24.32
CA PRO A 723 16.81 -13.38 -25.63
C PRO A 723 16.90 -14.87 -25.93
N ALA A 724 17.24 -15.71 -24.94
CA ALA A 724 17.29 -17.16 -25.08
C ALA A 724 15.88 -17.75 -25.26
N MET A 725 14.90 -17.27 -24.48
CA MET A 725 13.52 -17.68 -24.60
C MET A 725 12.93 -17.30 -25.96
N ALA A 726 13.27 -16.13 -26.52
CA ALA A 726 12.86 -15.71 -27.86
C ALA A 726 13.38 -16.68 -28.93
N TRP A 727 14.65 -17.09 -28.85
CA TRP A 727 15.22 -18.07 -29.78
C TRP A 727 14.61 -19.45 -29.64
N LEU A 728 14.42 -19.94 -28.42
CA LEU A 728 13.70 -21.19 -28.18
C LEU A 728 12.27 -21.11 -28.73
N ALA A 729 11.59 -19.98 -28.55
CA ALA A 729 10.26 -19.77 -29.10
C ALA A 729 10.24 -19.84 -30.64
N ARG A 730 11.22 -19.22 -31.31
CA ARG A 730 11.37 -19.29 -32.78
C ARG A 730 11.60 -20.71 -33.27
N VAL A 731 12.50 -21.46 -32.62
CA VAL A 731 12.79 -22.86 -32.98
C VAL A 731 11.56 -23.73 -32.77
N LEU A 732 10.91 -23.63 -31.61
CA LEU A 732 9.67 -24.37 -31.33
C LEU A 732 8.56 -23.98 -32.29
N LEU A 733 8.42 -22.70 -32.66
CA LEU A 733 7.44 -22.23 -33.63
C LEU A 733 7.70 -22.85 -35.00
N ALA A 734 8.94 -22.85 -35.47
CA ALA A 734 9.32 -23.49 -36.73
C ALA A 734 8.99 -25.00 -36.73
N LEU A 735 9.25 -25.70 -35.62
CA LEU A 735 8.91 -27.11 -35.46
C LEU A 735 7.39 -27.35 -35.46
N VAL A 736 6.61 -26.52 -34.77
CA VAL A 736 5.14 -26.60 -34.76
C VAL A 736 4.58 -26.31 -36.16
N LEU A 737 5.12 -25.31 -36.86
CA LEU A 737 4.73 -25.00 -38.25
C LEU A 737 5.10 -26.12 -39.22
N LEU A 738 6.24 -26.80 -39.02
CA LEU A 738 6.61 -27.98 -39.78
C LEU A 738 5.60 -29.13 -39.56
N VAL A 739 5.20 -29.39 -38.31
CA VAL A 739 4.15 -30.39 -38.01
C VAL A 739 2.84 -30.03 -38.71
N VAL A 740 2.44 -28.75 -38.69
CA VAL A 740 1.25 -28.26 -39.40
C VAL A 740 1.38 -28.45 -40.91
N ALA A 741 2.53 -28.10 -41.50
CA ALA A 741 2.79 -28.23 -42.94
C ALA A 741 2.78 -29.69 -43.40
N LEU A 742 3.44 -30.59 -42.67
CA LEU A 742 3.44 -32.04 -42.94
C LEU A 742 2.02 -32.62 -42.83
N GLY A 743 1.23 -32.12 -41.89
CA GLY A 743 -0.17 -32.51 -41.72
C GLY A 743 -1.06 -32.03 -42.87
N ALA A 744 -0.90 -30.78 -43.29
CA ALA A 744 -1.62 -30.18 -44.41
C ALA A 744 -1.28 -30.86 -45.75
N ALA A 745 0.00 -31.23 -45.94
CA ALA A 745 0.49 -31.95 -47.12
C ALA A 745 0.23 -33.47 -47.07
N ASN A 746 -0.40 -33.98 -46.02
CA ASN A 746 -0.71 -35.41 -45.83
C ASN A 746 0.54 -36.32 -45.91
N ARG A 747 1.68 -35.86 -45.36
CA ARG A 747 2.96 -36.58 -45.41
C ARG A 747 3.23 -37.47 -44.19
N ASN A 748 2.52 -37.26 -43.08
CA ASN A 748 2.64 -38.06 -41.85
C ASN A 748 1.25 -38.25 -41.21
N ALA A 749 0.92 -39.47 -40.78
CA ALA A 749 -0.40 -39.80 -40.26
C ALA A 749 -0.77 -39.06 -38.96
N ALA A 750 0.19 -38.91 -38.02
CA ALA A 750 -0.02 -38.18 -36.77
C ALA A 750 -0.14 -36.67 -37.01
N CYS A 751 0.75 -36.10 -37.84
CA CYS A 751 0.67 -34.68 -38.24
C CYS A 751 -0.65 -34.37 -38.95
N ARG A 752 -1.11 -35.25 -39.83
CA ARG A 752 -2.39 -35.10 -40.53
C ARG A 752 -3.56 -35.17 -39.56
N ALA A 753 -3.52 -36.08 -38.57
CA ALA A 753 -4.54 -36.17 -37.55
C ALA A 753 -4.61 -34.89 -36.70
N LEU A 754 -3.47 -34.33 -36.28
CA LEU A 754 -3.39 -33.05 -35.57
C LEU A 754 -3.95 -31.88 -36.40
N TRP A 755 -3.55 -31.78 -37.67
CA TRP A 755 -4.03 -30.75 -38.60
C TRP A 755 -5.54 -30.83 -38.82
N LEU A 756 -6.07 -32.02 -39.08
CA LEU A 756 -7.50 -32.25 -39.24
C LEU A 756 -8.25 -32.00 -37.93
N GLY A 757 -7.71 -32.42 -36.80
CA GLY A 757 -8.30 -32.16 -35.48
C GLY A 757 -8.43 -30.68 -35.16
N ALA A 758 -7.42 -29.88 -35.52
CA ALA A 758 -7.43 -28.43 -35.31
C ALA A 758 -8.38 -27.69 -36.26
N THR A 759 -8.42 -28.04 -37.55
CA THR A 759 -9.08 -27.23 -38.59
C THR A 759 -10.40 -27.79 -39.09
N ARG A 760 -10.53 -29.11 -39.13
CA ARG A 760 -11.67 -29.85 -39.70
C ARG A 760 -11.99 -31.08 -38.84
N PRO A 761 -12.32 -30.92 -37.55
CA PRO A 761 -12.53 -32.03 -36.62
C PRO A 761 -13.58 -33.04 -37.10
N TRP A 762 -14.60 -32.59 -37.84
CA TRP A 762 -15.61 -33.44 -38.48
C TRP A 762 -15.09 -34.30 -39.64
N GLY A 763 -13.89 -33.98 -40.16
CA GLY A 763 -13.22 -34.72 -41.22
C GLY A 763 -12.31 -35.85 -40.73
N LEU A 764 -12.20 -36.04 -39.40
CA LEU A 764 -11.52 -37.19 -38.81
C LEU A 764 -12.36 -38.45 -39.04
N GLY A 765 -11.98 -39.22 -40.07
CA GLY A 765 -12.65 -40.46 -40.50
C GLY A 765 -12.65 -41.55 -39.42
N ARG A 766 -11.84 -42.60 -39.55
CA ARG A 766 -11.70 -43.62 -38.50
C ARG A 766 -10.85 -43.10 -37.33
N PRO A 767 -11.08 -43.59 -36.09
CA PRO A 767 -10.21 -43.26 -34.96
C PRO A 767 -8.75 -43.63 -35.28
N PRO A 768 -7.77 -42.81 -34.87
CA PRO A 768 -6.35 -43.16 -35.02
C PRO A 768 -6.04 -44.49 -34.34
N ASP A 769 -5.16 -45.28 -34.95
CA ASP A 769 -4.61 -46.47 -34.30
C ASP A 769 -3.76 -46.08 -33.06
N ARG A 770 -3.38 -47.07 -32.26
CA ARG A 770 -2.68 -46.82 -30.98
C ARG A 770 -1.34 -46.10 -31.18
N ALA A 771 -0.57 -46.46 -32.22
CA ALA A 771 0.73 -45.86 -32.50
C ALA A 771 0.61 -44.39 -32.95
N THR A 772 -0.36 -44.10 -33.82
CA THR A 772 -0.67 -42.75 -34.27
C THR A 772 -1.20 -41.91 -33.10
N ALA A 773 -2.11 -42.45 -32.29
CA ALA A 773 -2.63 -41.77 -31.10
C ALA A 773 -1.51 -41.44 -30.09
N ALA A 774 -0.59 -42.37 -29.84
CA ALA A 774 0.57 -42.14 -28.98
C ALA A 774 1.46 -41.02 -29.53
N SER A 775 1.71 -41.01 -30.84
CA SER A 775 2.51 -39.97 -31.51
C SER A 775 1.82 -38.59 -31.44
N VAL A 776 0.51 -38.53 -31.65
CA VAL A 776 -0.31 -37.31 -31.51
C VAL A 776 -0.20 -36.74 -30.10
N VAL A 777 -0.36 -37.59 -29.08
CA VAL A 777 -0.24 -37.17 -27.68
C VAL A 777 1.17 -36.70 -27.36
N ALA A 778 2.20 -37.44 -27.80
CA ALA A 778 3.60 -37.08 -27.56
C ALA A 778 3.96 -35.72 -28.18
N ILE A 779 3.63 -35.50 -29.46
CA ILE A 779 3.90 -34.23 -30.16
C ILE A 779 3.19 -33.07 -29.44
N ALA A 780 1.90 -33.23 -29.12
CA ALA A 780 1.13 -32.19 -28.45
C ALA A 780 1.63 -31.92 -27.03
N ALA A 781 1.97 -32.96 -26.26
CA ALA A 781 2.49 -32.83 -24.90
C ALA A 781 3.84 -32.12 -24.89
N VAL A 782 4.77 -32.51 -25.78
CA VAL A 782 6.08 -31.83 -25.90
C VAL A 782 5.89 -30.37 -26.28
N ALA A 783 5.06 -30.07 -27.28
CA ALA A 783 4.79 -28.69 -27.69
C ALA A 783 4.17 -27.85 -26.55
N LEU A 784 3.21 -28.42 -25.81
CA LEU A 784 2.58 -27.76 -24.68
C LEU A 784 3.58 -27.50 -23.56
N VAL A 785 4.30 -28.53 -23.11
CA VAL A 785 5.26 -28.41 -21.99
C VAL A 785 6.39 -27.45 -22.36
N ALA A 786 7.02 -27.63 -23.53
CA ALA A 786 8.13 -26.77 -23.95
C ALA A 786 7.70 -25.31 -24.11
N SER A 787 6.54 -25.03 -24.73
CA SER A 787 6.07 -23.65 -24.87
C SER A 787 5.73 -22.99 -23.54
N ARG A 788 5.19 -23.74 -22.56
CA ARG A 788 4.91 -23.20 -21.23
C ARG A 788 6.17 -23.02 -20.40
N LEU A 789 7.17 -23.88 -20.56
CA LEU A 789 8.50 -23.67 -19.97
C LEU A 789 9.14 -22.39 -20.51
N VAL A 790 9.11 -22.18 -21.82
CA VAL A 790 9.62 -20.94 -22.44
C VAL A 790 8.86 -19.72 -21.96
N TYR A 791 7.52 -19.77 -21.94
CA TYR A 791 6.66 -18.68 -21.45
C TYR A 791 6.95 -18.27 -20.00
N THR A 792 7.34 -19.23 -19.18
CA THR A 792 7.58 -19.03 -17.74
C THR A 792 9.07 -18.86 -17.42
N TRP A 793 9.92 -18.63 -18.42
CA TRP A 793 11.38 -18.58 -18.28
C TRP A 793 12.00 -19.79 -17.56
N PHE A 794 11.31 -20.95 -17.55
CA PHE A 794 11.65 -22.12 -16.74
C PHE A 794 11.69 -21.85 -15.21
N ALA A 795 10.94 -20.84 -14.75
CA ALA A 795 10.96 -20.35 -13.36
C ALA A 795 9.61 -20.47 -12.62
N ALA A 796 8.51 -20.86 -13.29
CA ALA A 796 7.19 -20.90 -12.68
C ALA A 796 6.50 -22.28 -12.66
N PRO A 797 6.93 -23.21 -11.78
CA PRO A 797 6.33 -24.53 -11.66
C PRO A 797 4.84 -24.52 -11.28
N ALA A 798 4.37 -23.57 -10.46
CA ALA A 798 2.95 -23.47 -10.10
C ALA A 798 2.08 -23.16 -11.31
N HIS A 799 2.55 -22.27 -12.21
CA HIS A 799 1.88 -22.01 -13.48
C HIS A 799 1.82 -23.29 -14.35
N LEU A 800 2.92 -24.04 -14.41
CA LEU A 800 2.98 -25.31 -15.16
C LEU A 800 2.01 -26.35 -14.58
N VAL A 801 2.04 -26.58 -13.26
CA VAL A 801 1.15 -27.53 -12.60
C VAL A 801 -0.31 -27.19 -12.90
N LEU A 802 -0.71 -25.93 -12.75
CA LEU A 802 -2.08 -25.50 -13.01
C LEU A 802 -2.49 -25.75 -14.47
N VAL A 803 -1.70 -25.27 -15.44
CA VAL A 803 -2.04 -25.35 -16.87
C VAL A 803 -1.96 -26.78 -17.40
N LEU A 804 -0.93 -27.55 -17.03
CA LEU A 804 -0.77 -28.93 -17.49
C LEU A 804 -1.82 -29.85 -16.88
N THR A 805 -2.18 -29.66 -15.61
CA THR A 805 -3.28 -30.40 -14.96
C THR A 805 -4.61 -30.08 -15.65
N ALA A 806 -4.87 -28.82 -16.00
CA ALA A 806 -6.08 -28.44 -16.72
C ALA A 806 -6.23 -29.19 -18.05
N TRP A 807 -5.17 -29.21 -18.86
CA TRP A 807 -5.17 -29.94 -20.14
C TRP A 807 -5.27 -31.46 -19.95
N LEU A 808 -4.55 -32.02 -18.97
CA LEU A 808 -4.55 -33.45 -18.70
C LEU A 808 -5.93 -33.93 -18.24
N VAL A 809 -6.51 -33.29 -17.23
CA VAL A 809 -7.84 -33.64 -16.69
C VAL A 809 -8.90 -33.52 -17.79
N PHE A 810 -8.90 -32.42 -18.56
CA PHE A 810 -9.82 -32.26 -19.67
C PHE A 810 -9.67 -33.37 -20.70
N ALA A 811 -8.44 -33.70 -21.09
CA ALA A 811 -8.18 -34.71 -22.09
C ALA A 811 -8.57 -36.11 -21.61
N LEU A 812 -8.31 -36.45 -20.35
CA LEU A 812 -8.69 -37.73 -19.75
C LEU A 812 -10.22 -37.88 -19.65
N ILE A 813 -10.94 -36.87 -19.15
CA ILE A 813 -12.40 -36.91 -19.08
C ILE A 813 -13.00 -36.97 -20.48
N ALA A 814 -12.57 -36.10 -21.39
CA ALA A 814 -13.07 -36.08 -22.76
C ALA A 814 -12.82 -37.43 -23.44
N ARG A 815 -11.61 -38.00 -23.30
CA ARG A 815 -11.26 -39.32 -23.86
C ARG A 815 -12.06 -40.46 -23.23
N ALA A 816 -12.33 -40.44 -21.93
CA ALA A 816 -13.14 -41.45 -21.26
C ALA A 816 -14.59 -41.46 -21.76
N LEU A 817 -15.10 -40.30 -22.16
CA LEU A 817 -16.46 -40.14 -22.67
C LEU A 817 -16.59 -40.40 -24.19
N THR A 818 -15.46 -40.51 -24.90
CA THR A 818 -15.37 -40.57 -26.37
C THR A 818 -14.33 -41.59 -26.85
N ASP A 819 -13.74 -41.42 -28.05
CA ASP A 819 -12.76 -42.33 -28.65
C ASP A 819 -11.40 -41.66 -28.92
N ASN A 820 -10.50 -42.34 -29.64
CA ASN A 820 -9.15 -41.84 -29.93
C ASN A 820 -9.12 -40.60 -30.85
N ARG A 821 -10.20 -40.21 -31.53
CA ARG A 821 -10.25 -38.96 -32.32
C ARG A 821 -10.06 -37.73 -31.44
N THR A 822 -10.48 -37.82 -30.18
CA THR A 822 -10.36 -36.75 -29.19
C THR A 822 -8.90 -36.36 -28.93
N TRP A 823 -7.97 -37.32 -28.96
CA TRP A 823 -6.53 -37.02 -28.86
C TRP A 823 -6.04 -36.16 -30.01
N ALA A 824 -6.49 -36.44 -31.24
CA ALA A 824 -6.12 -35.67 -32.43
C ALA A 824 -6.68 -34.24 -32.38
N VAL A 825 -7.89 -34.06 -31.86
CA VAL A 825 -8.53 -32.74 -31.72
C VAL A 825 -7.87 -31.92 -30.63
N ILE A 826 -7.75 -32.47 -29.42
CA ILE A 826 -7.12 -31.78 -28.30
C ILE A 826 -5.67 -31.44 -28.66
N GLY A 827 -4.92 -32.39 -29.22
CA GLY A 827 -3.55 -32.16 -29.68
C GLY A 827 -3.46 -31.09 -30.78
N GLY A 828 -4.39 -31.10 -31.74
CA GLY A 828 -4.44 -30.10 -32.81
C GLY A 828 -4.71 -28.68 -32.27
N VAL A 829 -5.66 -28.55 -31.35
CA VAL A 829 -5.97 -27.26 -30.69
C VAL A 829 -4.80 -26.81 -29.80
N ILE A 830 -4.14 -27.72 -29.10
CA ILE A 830 -2.89 -27.43 -28.37
C ILE A 830 -1.85 -26.84 -29.32
N LEU A 831 -1.62 -27.43 -30.51
CA LEU A 831 -0.66 -26.89 -31.48
C LEU A 831 -1.04 -25.50 -31.99
N LEU A 832 -2.33 -25.26 -32.30
CA LEU A 832 -2.79 -23.94 -32.74
C LEU A 832 -2.55 -22.87 -31.67
N ARG A 833 -2.90 -23.17 -30.41
CA ARG A 833 -2.67 -22.24 -29.29
C ARG A 833 -1.20 -22.06 -28.95
N THR A 834 -0.42 -23.12 -29.12
CA THR A 834 1.03 -23.10 -28.94
C THR A 834 1.69 -22.22 -30.01
N ALA A 835 1.28 -22.33 -31.28
CA ALA A 835 1.77 -21.49 -32.35
C ALA A 835 1.45 -20.00 -32.10
N LEU A 836 0.23 -19.68 -31.64
CA LEU A 836 -0.16 -18.32 -31.28
C LEU A 836 0.75 -17.74 -30.17
N LEU A 837 0.93 -18.49 -29.08
CA LEU A 837 1.79 -18.08 -27.98
C LEU A 837 3.24 -17.91 -28.44
N LEU A 838 3.81 -18.92 -29.11
CA LEU A 838 5.19 -18.88 -29.58
C LEU A 838 5.42 -17.77 -30.60
N GLY A 839 4.40 -17.40 -31.40
CA GLY A 839 4.44 -16.24 -32.27
C GLY A 839 4.66 -14.94 -31.50
N ALA A 840 3.93 -14.73 -30.41
CA ALA A 840 4.13 -13.57 -29.54
C ALA A 840 5.51 -13.61 -28.85
N LEU A 841 5.92 -14.77 -28.34
CA LEU A 841 7.22 -14.94 -27.66
C LEU A 841 8.43 -14.86 -28.60
N ALA A 842 8.26 -15.15 -29.89
CA ALA A 842 9.35 -15.18 -30.86
C ALA A 842 9.97 -13.80 -31.13
N VAL A 843 9.29 -12.70 -30.77
CA VAL A 843 9.81 -11.35 -30.97
C VAL A 843 11.02 -11.12 -30.07
N ARG A 844 10.82 -11.02 -28.75
CA ARG A 844 11.87 -10.78 -27.76
C ARG A 844 11.65 -11.55 -26.45
N GLY A 845 10.92 -12.67 -26.50
CA GLY A 845 10.70 -13.53 -25.34
C GLY A 845 9.48 -13.13 -24.50
N PRO A 846 9.29 -13.76 -23.34
CA PRO A 846 8.14 -13.49 -22.49
C PRO A 846 8.12 -12.08 -21.89
N GLY A 847 9.27 -11.43 -21.69
CA GLY A 847 9.33 -10.03 -21.27
C GLY A 847 8.60 -9.10 -22.24
N HIS A 848 8.79 -9.26 -23.55
CA HIS A 848 8.08 -8.44 -24.55
C HIS A 848 6.58 -8.75 -24.60
N TYR A 849 6.20 -10.01 -24.41
CA TYR A 849 4.79 -10.39 -24.30
C TYR A 849 4.10 -9.66 -23.14
N TRP A 850 4.75 -9.59 -21.97
CA TRP A 850 4.20 -8.89 -20.81
C TRP A 850 4.27 -7.37 -20.97
N PHE A 851 5.35 -6.84 -21.56
CA PHE A 851 5.46 -5.44 -21.91
C PHE A 851 4.28 -4.97 -22.77
N GLU A 852 3.97 -5.68 -23.88
CA GLU A 852 2.80 -5.36 -24.71
C GLU A 852 1.50 -5.55 -23.94
N PHE A 853 1.43 -6.59 -23.08
CA PHE A 853 0.27 -6.81 -22.23
C PHE A 853 0.01 -5.62 -21.29
N TRP A 854 1.01 -4.95 -20.73
CA TRP A 854 0.77 -3.81 -19.85
C TRP A 854 0.57 -2.50 -20.63
N THR A 855 1.40 -2.28 -21.65
CA THR A 855 1.57 -0.94 -22.25
C THR A 855 0.83 -0.73 -23.56
N ALA A 856 0.35 -1.79 -24.23
CA ALA A 856 -0.26 -1.72 -25.56
C ALA A 856 -1.69 -2.29 -25.58
N PRO A 857 -2.72 -1.49 -25.26
CA PRO A 857 -4.12 -1.95 -25.18
C PRO A 857 -4.62 -2.66 -26.43
N THR A 858 -4.28 -2.15 -27.62
CA THR A 858 -4.70 -2.78 -28.88
C THR A 858 -4.06 -4.14 -29.09
N ALA A 859 -2.76 -4.28 -28.83
CA ALA A 859 -2.05 -5.55 -28.99
C ALA A 859 -2.58 -6.60 -28.00
N ARG A 860 -2.74 -6.19 -26.72
CA ARG A 860 -3.37 -7.00 -25.67
C ARG A 860 -4.77 -7.46 -26.09
N ALA A 861 -5.62 -6.54 -26.55
CA ALA A 861 -7.00 -6.86 -26.92
C ALA A 861 -7.07 -7.85 -28.09
N VAL A 862 -6.23 -7.67 -29.11
CA VAL A 862 -6.12 -8.60 -30.25
C VAL A 862 -5.66 -9.98 -29.76
N TYR A 863 -4.60 -10.05 -28.95
CA TYR A 863 -4.08 -11.31 -28.45
C TYR A 863 -5.13 -12.04 -27.58
N ILE A 864 -5.76 -11.36 -26.62
CA ILE A 864 -6.81 -11.93 -25.77
C ILE A 864 -7.97 -12.45 -26.61
N THR A 865 -8.42 -11.67 -27.61
CA THR A 865 -9.52 -12.05 -28.50
C THR A 865 -9.24 -13.36 -29.22
N VAL A 866 -8.06 -13.47 -29.84
CA VAL A 866 -7.66 -14.66 -30.60
C VAL A 866 -7.38 -15.84 -29.67
N ALA A 867 -6.71 -15.62 -28.53
CA ALA A 867 -6.40 -16.65 -27.55
C ALA A 867 -7.68 -17.23 -26.90
N PHE A 868 -8.66 -16.38 -26.60
CA PHE A 868 -9.97 -16.79 -26.10
C PHE A 868 -10.77 -17.54 -27.16
N ALA A 869 -10.77 -17.07 -28.41
CA ALA A 869 -11.41 -17.81 -29.48
C ALA A 869 -10.78 -19.20 -29.68
N GLY A 870 -9.45 -19.32 -29.58
CA GLY A 870 -8.74 -20.59 -29.57
C GLY A 870 -9.09 -21.48 -28.36
N PHE A 871 -9.37 -20.91 -27.19
CA PHE A 871 -9.89 -21.63 -26.03
C PHE A 871 -11.31 -22.15 -26.27
N GLY A 872 -12.23 -21.31 -26.71
CA GLY A 872 -13.60 -21.70 -27.03
C GLY A 872 -13.67 -22.75 -28.15
N TRP A 873 -12.75 -22.64 -29.13
CA TRP A 873 -12.64 -23.60 -30.23
C TRP A 873 -12.34 -25.02 -29.75
N LEU A 874 -11.65 -25.20 -28.62
CA LEU A 874 -11.44 -26.52 -28.01
C LEU A 874 -12.76 -27.27 -27.82
N PHE A 875 -13.74 -26.60 -27.18
CA PHE A 875 -15.03 -27.20 -26.87
C PHE A 875 -15.87 -27.45 -28.12
N VAL A 876 -15.83 -26.51 -29.08
CA VAL A 876 -16.50 -26.69 -30.38
C VAL A 876 -15.89 -27.86 -31.15
N ALA A 877 -14.56 -27.94 -31.23
CA ALA A 877 -13.87 -28.98 -31.98
C ALA A 877 -14.08 -30.37 -31.38
N VAL A 878 -14.02 -30.51 -30.05
CA VAL A 878 -14.30 -31.78 -29.35
C VAL A 878 -15.75 -32.23 -29.60
N THR A 879 -16.70 -31.29 -29.64
CA THR A 879 -18.11 -31.59 -29.96
C THR A 879 -18.26 -32.07 -31.40
N LEU A 880 -17.58 -31.44 -32.35
CA LEU A 880 -17.66 -31.76 -33.78
C LEU A 880 -16.90 -33.03 -34.18
N ALA A 881 -15.98 -33.51 -33.33
CA ALA A 881 -15.13 -34.68 -33.59
C ALA A 881 -15.78 -36.03 -33.24
N GLN A 882 -17.09 -36.07 -33.04
CA GLN A 882 -17.85 -37.26 -32.62
C GLN A 882 -18.86 -37.71 -33.72
N PRO A 883 -18.39 -38.06 -34.93
CA PRO A 883 -19.29 -38.45 -36.02
C PRO A 883 -20.09 -39.70 -35.65
N GLY A 884 -21.39 -39.69 -35.93
CA GLY A 884 -22.32 -40.77 -35.56
C GLY A 884 -22.91 -40.66 -34.14
N THR A 885 -22.43 -39.72 -33.32
CA THR A 885 -23.04 -39.41 -32.01
C THR A 885 -24.16 -38.38 -32.19
N ARG A 886 -25.30 -38.57 -31.52
CA ARG A 886 -26.39 -37.56 -31.50
C ARG A 886 -25.83 -36.22 -31.00
N ARG A 887 -26.18 -35.11 -31.65
CA ARG A 887 -25.66 -33.77 -31.31
C ARG A 887 -25.78 -33.43 -29.82
N ARG A 888 -26.92 -33.74 -29.21
CA ARG A 888 -27.15 -33.56 -27.76
C ARG A 888 -26.13 -34.32 -26.92
N ARG A 889 -25.88 -35.59 -27.24
CA ARG A 889 -24.88 -36.42 -26.53
C ARG A 889 -23.45 -35.89 -26.70
N ALA A 890 -23.07 -35.42 -27.89
CA ALA A 890 -21.76 -34.83 -28.13
C ALA A 890 -21.54 -33.52 -27.33
N VAL A 891 -22.56 -32.65 -27.28
CA VAL A 891 -22.55 -31.45 -26.44
C VAL A 891 -22.45 -31.82 -24.96
N GLY A 892 -23.25 -32.79 -24.51
CA GLY A 892 -23.21 -33.27 -23.13
C GLY A 892 -21.83 -33.80 -22.71
N ASN A 893 -21.16 -34.55 -23.58
CA ASN A 893 -19.79 -35.04 -23.34
C ASN A 893 -18.79 -33.88 -23.13
N THR A 894 -18.87 -32.86 -23.99
CA THR A 894 -18.00 -31.68 -23.90
C THR A 894 -18.25 -30.88 -22.62
N LEU A 895 -19.53 -30.71 -22.23
CA LEU A 895 -19.91 -30.03 -21.00
C LEU A 895 -19.43 -30.77 -19.75
N VAL A 896 -19.52 -32.12 -19.72
CA VAL A 896 -18.96 -32.93 -18.63
C VAL A 896 -17.45 -32.76 -18.53
N ALA A 897 -16.73 -32.80 -19.66
CA ALA A 897 -15.28 -32.61 -19.67
C ALA A 897 -14.86 -31.20 -19.21
N GLY A 898 -15.52 -30.15 -19.72
CA GLY A 898 -15.23 -28.77 -19.35
C GLY A 898 -15.58 -28.47 -17.89
N GLY A 899 -16.80 -28.82 -17.47
CA GLY A 899 -17.27 -28.61 -16.10
C GLY A 899 -16.48 -29.42 -15.07
N GLY A 900 -16.18 -30.69 -15.36
CA GLY A 900 -15.38 -31.54 -14.49
C GLY A 900 -13.94 -31.03 -14.34
N THR A 901 -13.33 -30.52 -15.41
CA THR A 901 -12.00 -29.90 -15.34
C THR A 901 -12.01 -28.65 -14.47
N LEU A 902 -12.98 -27.75 -14.68
CA LEU A 902 -13.13 -26.54 -13.87
C LEU A 902 -13.31 -26.89 -12.39
N ALA A 903 -14.17 -27.88 -12.08
CA ALA A 903 -14.40 -28.33 -10.72
C ALA A 903 -13.13 -28.86 -10.04
N VAL A 904 -12.35 -29.72 -10.72
CA VAL A 904 -11.11 -30.27 -10.15
C VAL A 904 -10.09 -29.18 -9.83
N LEU A 905 -9.87 -28.24 -10.76
CA LEU A 905 -8.92 -27.15 -10.55
C LEU A 905 -9.38 -26.19 -9.45
N ALA A 906 -10.68 -25.83 -9.48
CA ALA A 906 -11.26 -24.93 -8.51
C ALA A 906 -11.26 -25.54 -7.09
N ALA A 907 -11.51 -26.84 -6.96
CA ALA A 907 -11.36 -27.55 -5.68
C ALA A 907 -9.92 -27.53 -5.17
N GLY A 908 -8.93 -27.72 -6.05
CA GLY A 908 -7.51 -27.64 -5.68
C GLY A 908 -7.10 -26.25 -5.17
N ILE A 909 -7.53 -25.19 -5.86
CA ILE A 909 -7.28 -23.80 -5.43
C ILE A 909 -8.04 -23.48 -4.13
N ALA A 910 -9.31 -23.91 -4.01
CA ALA A 910 -10.09 -23.73 -2.79
C ALA A 910 -9.44 -24.40 -1.58
N ALA A 911 -8.88 -25.60 -1.75
CA ALA A 911 -8.17 -26.33 -0.70
C ALA A 911 -6.84 -25.65 -0.28
N LEU A 912 -6.13 -25.03 -1.23
CA LEU A 912 -4.90 -24.28 -0.95
C LEU A 912 -5.16 -22.89 -0.35
N GLY A 913 -6.30 -22.29 -0.68
CA GLY A 913 -6.63 -20.88 -0.44
C GLY A 913 -6.21 -19.99 -1.61
N LEU A 914 -7.11 -19.07 -2.03
CA LEU A 914 -6.89 -18.21 -3.21
C LEU A 914 -5.67 -17.30 -3.04
N GLU A 915 -5.56 -16.61 -1.90
CA GLU A 915 -4.47 -15.68 -1.60
C GLU A 915 -3.10 -16.37 -1.72
N ARG A 916 -2.98 -17.55 -1.08
CA ARG A 916 -1.76 -18.35 -1.12
C ARG A 916 -1.43 -18.82 -2.54
N ALA A 917 -2.43 -19.25 -3.30
CA ALA A 917 -2.25 -19.69 -4.67
C ALA A 917 -1.74 -18.55 -5.58
N LEU A 918 -2.32 -17.35 -5.45
CA LEU A 918 -1.91 -16.16 -6.22
C LEU A 918 -0.51 -15.68 -5.81
N THR A 919 -0.20 -15.71 -4.51
CA THR A 919 1.12 -15.34 -3.99
C THR A 919 2.22 -16.24 -4.57
N ILE A 920 2.06 -17.57 -4.46
CA ILE A 920 3.02 -18.54 -5.02
C ILE A 920 3.19 -18.33 -6.53
N TRP A 921 2.09 -18.08 -7.23
CA TRP A 921 2.11 -17.84 -8.67
C TRP A 921 2.85 -16.54 -9.03
N ASN A 922 2.62 -15.46 -8.29
CA ASN A 922 3.26 -14.18 -8.55
C ASN A 922 4.74 -14.18 -8.17
N ASP A 923 5.15 -14.83 -7.07
CA ASP A 923 6.57 -15.00 -6.69
C ASP A 923 7.38 -15.68 -7.80
N GLN A 924 6.71 -16.57 -8.54
CA GLN A 924 7.30 -17.35 -9.61
C GLN A 924 7.26 -16.68 -10.97
N LEU A 925 6.32 -15.76 -11.23
CA LEU A 925 6.27 -15.04 -12.52
C LEU A 925 6.80 -13.62 -12.44
N ALA A 926 6.81 -12.99 -11.27
CA ALA A 926 7.18 -11.60 -11.01
C ALA A 926 6.45 -10.62 -11.94
N LEU A 927 5.11 -10.66 -11.93
CA LEU A 927 4.28 -9.86 -12.85
C LEU A 927 3.63 -8.67 -12.17
N LEU A 928 3.08 -8.90 -10.98
CA LEU A 928 2.49 -7.88 -10.13
C LEU A 928 3.49 -7.48 -9.05
N PRO A 929 3.39 -6.25 -8.51
CA PRO A 929 4.27 -5.78 -7.45
C PRO A 929 4.39 -6.78 -6.31
N TRP A 930 5.62 -7.16 -6.00
CA TRP A 930 5.92 -8.28 -5.12
C TRP A 930 5.41 -8.06 -3.69
N GLY A 931 5.50 -6.82 -3.21
CA GLY A 931 5.04 -6.43 -1.87
C GLY A 931 3.52 -6.51 -1.69
N LEU A 932 2.70 -6.49 -2.76
CA LEU A 932 1.24 -6.62 -2.66
C LEU A 932 0.82 -7.87 -1.90
N SER A 933 1.44 -9.00 -2.21
CA SER A 933 1.15 -10.29 -1.57
C SER A 933 1.59 -10.39 -0.11
N ARG A 934 2.54 -9.56 0.32
CA ARG A 934 3.21 -9.66 1.63
C ARG A 934 2.70 -8.63 2.63
N ILE A 935 2.26 -7.48 2.15
CA ILE A 935 1.82 -6.37 2.99
C ILE A 935 0.29 -6.32 3.06
N LEU A 936 -0.39 -6.30 1.90
CA LEU A 936 -1.83 -6.03 1.84
C LEU A 936 -2.66 -7.28 1.50
N GLY A 937 -2.06 -8.28 0.86
CA GLY A 937 -2.72 -9.43 0.26
C GLY A 937 -3.31 -9.08 -1.11
N ILE A 938 -3.02 -9.90 -2.13
CA ILE A 938 -3.48 -9.69 -3.51
C ILE A 938 -5.01 -9.64 -3.58
N THR A 939 -5.70 -10.52 -2.88
CA THR A 939 -7.16 -10.61 -2.91
C THR A 939 -7.83 -9.44 -2.20
N VAL A 940 -7.28 -8.99 -1.08
CA VAL A 940 -7.82 -7.84 -0.33
C VAL A 940 -7.59 -6.56 -1.12
N TYR A 941 -6.36 -6.33 -1.57
CA TYR A 941 -5.98 -5.08 -2.24
C TYR A 941 -6.66 -4.90 -3.60
N LEU A 942 -6.78 -5.98 -4.39
CA LEU A 942 -7.45 -5.93 -5.69
C LEU A 942 -8.96 -6.20 -5.61
N GLY A 943 -9.52 -6.34 -4.41
CA GLY A 943 -10.94 -6.64 -4.21
C GLY A 943 -11.41 -7.96 -4.86
N ILE A 944 -10.52 -8.95 -4.96
CA ILE A 944 -10.85 -10.26 -5.56
C ILE A 944 -11.64 -11.08 -4.53
N PRO A 945 -12.87 -11.52 -4.83
CA PRO A 945 -13.66 -12.30 -3.90
C PRO A 945 -12.95 -13.59 -3.48
N THR A 946 -12.72 -13.77 -2.18
CA THR A 946 -12.01 -14.96 -1.65
C THR A 946 -12.78 -16.26 -1.88
N ASN A 947 -14.10 -16.18 -2.09
CA ASN A 947 -14.97 -17.31 -2.44
C ASN A 947 -14.97 -17.66 -3.95
N LEU A 948 -14.22 -16.93 -4.80
CA LEU A 948 -14.18 -17.17 -6.24
C LEU A 948 -13.86 -18.63 -6.62
N PRO A 949 -12.93 -19.35 -5.94
CA PRO A 949 -12.71 -20.77 -6.21
C PRO A 949 -13.94 -21.64 -5.92
N LEU A 950 -14.73 -21.30 -4.90
CA LEU A 950 -15.97 -22.02 -4.59
C LEU A 950 -17.06 -21.76 -5.64
N VAL A 951 -17.16 -20.52 -6.12
CA VAL A 951 -18.06 -20.17 -7.23
C VAL A 951 -17.66 -20.90 -8.51
N ALA A 952 -16.37 -20.95 -8.83
CA ALA A 952 -15.85 -21.69 -9.98
C ALA A 952 -16.08 -23.20 -9.84
N LEU A 953 -15.92 -23.76 -8.64
CA LEU A 953 -16.21 -25.16 -8.32
C LEU A 953 -17.69 -25.47 -8.56
N ALA A 954 -18.60 -24.66 -8.00
CA ALA A 954 -20.03 -24.82 -8.18
C ALA A 954 -20.43 -24.71 -9.66
N ALA A 955 -19.91 -23.72 -10.38
CA ALA A 955 -20.14 -23.56 -11.82
C ALA A 955 -19.63 -24.78 -12.61
N GLY A 956 -18.47 -25.33 -12.25
CA GLY A 956 -17.92 -26.54 -12.83
C GLY A 956 -18.82 -27.76 -12.60
N VAL A 957 -19.26 -27.98 -11.36
CA VAL A 957 -20.16 -29.09 -10.99
C VAL A 957 -21.51 -28.97 -11.70
N VAL A 958 -22.13 -27.79 -11.71
CA VAL A 958 -23.40 -27.54 -12.40
C VAL A 958 -23.26 -27.77 -13.90
N THR A 959 -22.19 -27.27 -14.51
CA THR A 959 -21.92 -27.49 -15.95
C THR A 959 -21.74 -28.98 -16.26
N ALA A 960 -21.02 -29.70 -15.41
CA ALA A 960 -20.84 -31.14 -15.57
C ALA A 960 -22.14 -31.93 -15.40
N ALA A 961 -22.96 -31.60 -14.39
CA ALA A 961 -24.25 -32.22 -14.15
C ALA A 961 -25.25 -31.94 -15.28
N ALA A 962 -25.33 -30.69 -15.75
CA ALA A 962 -26.12 -30.33 -16.92
C ALA A 962 -25.64 -31.08 -18.16
N GLY A 963 -24.33 -31.20 -18.36
CA GLY A 963 -23.73 -32.01 -19.42
C GLY A 963 -24.15 -33.49 -19.34
N ALA A 964 -24.15 -34.07 -18.14
CA ALA A 964 -24.59 -35.45 -17.89
C ALA A 964 -26.09 -35.63 -18.18
N ALA A 965 -26.95 -34.67 -17.79
CA ALA A 965 -28.38 -34.68 -18.07
C ALA A 965 -28.68 -34.55 -19.58
N VAL A 966 -27.98 -33.66 -20.28
CA VAL A 966 -28.07 -33.51 -21.75
C VAL A 966 -27.57 -34.77 -22.46
N ARG A 967 -26.54 -35.42 -21.92
CA ARG A 967 -26.03 -36.72 -22.39
C ARG A 967 -27.07 -37.84 -22.20
N TRP A 968 -27.78 -37.84 -21.06
CA TRP A 968 -28.73 -38.90 -20.69
C TRP A 968 -30.07 -38.78 -21.43
N SER A 969 -30.63 -37.57 -21.56
CA SER A 969 -31.85 -37.30 -22.34
C SER A 969 -31.73 -37.69 -23.82
N ALA A 970 -30.53 -37.60 -24.39
CA ALA A 970 -30.26 -38.07 -25.74
C ALA A 970 -30.40 -39.60 -25.90
N ALA A 971 -30.34 -40.36 -24.79
CA ALA A 971 -30.53 -41.81 -24.75
C ALA A 971 -32.01 -42.20 -24.55
N THR A 972 -32.82 -41.37 -23.89
CA THR A 972 -34.25 -41.62 -23.62
C THR A 972 -35.18 -41.22 -24.79
N ASP A 973 -34.79 -40.26 -25.63
CA ASP A 973 -35.46 -39.92 -26.91
C ASP A 973 -35.37 -41.05 -27.98
N GLY A 974 -35.07 -42.29 -27.60
CA GLY A 974 -35.09 -43.48 -28.45
C GLY A 974 -36.36 -44.33 -28.31
N GLY A 975 -37.26 -43.99 -27.38
CA GLY A 975 -38.44 -44.78 -27.05
C GLY A 975 -39.78 -44.09 -27.31
N ALA A 976 -40.05 -43.62 -28.53
CA ALA A 976 -41.41 -43.29 -28.96
C ALA A 976 -41.53 -43.14 -30.49
N ARG A 977 -41.80 -44.26 -31.19
CA ARG A 977 -43.00 -44.39 -32.04
C ARG A 977 -43.32 -45.87 -32.31
N PRO A 978 -44.60 -46.21 -32.48
CA PRO A 978 -45.18 -47.52 -32.23
C PRO A 978 -45.34 -48.37 -33.49
N ASP A 979 -45.46 -49.68 -33.27
CA ASP A 979 -46.00 -50.65 -34.22
C ASP A 979 -47.33 -50.18 -34.81
N GLY A 980 -47.37 -50.05 -36.13
CA GLY A 980 -48.58 -49.89 -36.92
C GLY A 980 -48.58 -50.92 -38.04
N ARG A 981 -48.88 -52.18 -37.70
CA ARG A 981 -49.28 -53.19 -38.68
C ARG A 981 -50.67 -52.82 -39.21
N SER A 982 -50.75 -52.28 -40.42
CA SER A 982 -52.00 -52.27 -41.18
C SER A 982 -52.14 -53.59 -41.94
N ALA A 983 -53.20 -54.31 -41.62
CA ALA A 983 -53.74 -55.36 -42.47
C ALA A 983 -54.42 -54.70 -43.67
N SER A 984 -54.09 -55.13 -44.89
CA SER A 984 -54.94 -54.95 -46.07
C SER A 984 -54.94 -56.22 -46.90
N ASN A 985 -55.89 -57.09 -46.57
CA ASN A 985 -56.83 -57.74 -47.47
C ASN A 985 -56.38 -57.86 -48.95
N THR A 986 -55.85 -59.02 -49.32
CA THR A 986 -55.76 -59.49 -50.71
C THR A 986 -57.13 -59.99 -51.17
N GLY A 987 -57.72 -59.25 -52.12
CA GLY A 987 -58.84 -59.69 -52.93
C GLY A 987 -58.44 -60.78 -53.93
N ARG A 988 -59.40 -61.67 -54.15
CA ARG A 988 -59.39 -62.89 -54.95
C ARG A 988 -59.29 -62.61 -56.47
N GLN A 989 -58.72 -63.59 -57.18
CA GLN A 989 -58.98 -64.02 -58.58
C GLN A 989 -58.21 -63.39 -59.77
N SER A 990 -57.22 -64.18 -60.23
CA SER A 990 -57.28 -64.97 -61.48
C SER A 990 -56.29 -64.67 -62.64
N ARG A 991 -55.79 -65.79 -63.18
CA ARG A 991 -55.24 -66.07 -64.54
C ARG A 991 -53.76 -65.76 -64.87
N LEU A 992 -53.02 -66.88 -64.92
CA LEU A 992 -52.30 -67.43 -66.09
C LEU A 992 -51.22 -66.61 -66.80
N ARG A 993 -50.02 -67.22 -66.83
CA ARG A 993 -48.96 -67.05 -67.83
C ARG A 993 -49.50 -66.99 -69.27
N ARG A 994 -49.06 -66.01 -70.07
CA ARG A 994 -48.15 -66.21 -71.23
C ARG A 994 -47.89 -64.91 -72.02
N ARG A 995 -46.60 -64.76 -72.40
CA ARG A 995 -46.04 -64.21 -73.65
C ARG A 995 -46.13 -62.71 -73.97
N SER A 996 -44.94 -62.10 -73.97
CA SER A 996 -44.29 -61.35 -75.07
C SER A 996 -45.17 -60.57 -76.06
N VAL A 997 -44.86 -59.28 -76.25
CA VAL A 997 -44.07 -58.74 -77.39
C VAL A 997 -44.22 -57.21 -77.45
N ALA A 998 -43.06 -56.54 -77.51
CA ALA A 998 -42.68 -55.32 -78.23
C ALA A 998 -43.41 -53.96 -78.10
N ARG A 999 -42.50 -52.96 -78.06
CA ARG A 999 -42.41 -51.72 -78.87
C ARG A 999 -42.97 -50.43 -78.26
N THR A 1000 -42.01 -49.49 -78.08
CA THR A 1000 -42.01 -48.05 -78.43
C THR A 1000 -43.27 -47.27 -78.09
N SER A 1001 -43.22 -46.19 -77.32
CA SER A 1001 -42.34 -45.01 -77.48
C SER A 1001 -42.21 -44.24 -76.18
#